data_AF-A0A4Q3I6T6-F1
#
_entry.id   AF-A0A4Q3I6T6-F1
#
_cell.length_a   1.000
_cell.length_b   1.000
_cell.length_c   1.000
_cell.angle_alpha   90.00
_cell.angle_beta   90.00
_cell.angle_gamma   90.00
#
_symmetry.space_group_name_H-M   'P 1'
#
loop_
_entity.id
_entity.type
_entity.pdbx_description
1 polymer ?
#
loop_
_entity_poly.entity_id
_entity_poly.type
_entity_poly.pdbx_seq_one_letter_code
_entity_poly.pdbx_strand_id
1 'polypeptide(L)'
;MSFLWTSQEMATVMDGRPIGQMPEGVTGLSIDSRGITEGEAFFAIKGDRVDGHDYASMAIANGASLIVVSEAKLPAMGRLTIPMIVVEDVLAALVKLGIAARDRSRARIVAVTGSVGKTTTKEMLRHALAPSGKVHAAVASFNNHWGVPLTLARMPSDTDFGVFEIGMNHADEIRPLVKMVRPHVAIITTIAAAHLGHFNSLEEIAAAKAEILEGIEPGGAAILNHDNAQFAMLEQKAHELGISHVMTFGQHAKADYRLADFEGNAESSVIWAVLNGETKEFVIGAPGRHIAENAMAVLGAALLLGADMGSVGQALAELKAVKGRGQRHRLGIGEGHLTLIDESYNANPASVRAAISLLAATAPELTGRRIAVLGDMLEMGEFSAQVHEELGGPLLASGIEHVWLAGKEMAALRDALPDSVDVQYFETTDALTEYVVRSVIPGDVGAALFTSAFIVFMFGPRMINSLRIRQGKGQPIRADGPQTHFKKAGTPTMGGLMILAGIVGGSLLWADLSNIYVVATLLVTLGFGAIGFYDDYLKVTKQTDKGFSGKARLGIEFLIAGIAVFFMMRLAMVTEPAGNPHLATSVAFPFAKDFLINIGYFFILFGGFVIVGAGNAVNLTDGLDGLAIVPVMIAAASFGVIAYLVGNAVFAGYLQINFVPGTGELAVIMGAVIGAGLGFLWFNAPPAAIFMGDTGSLALGGLIGSVAVATKHEIVMAIIGGLFVMETMSVIIQVGFFKMTGRRVFLMAPIHHHFEKLGWTESQVVIRFWIIAVGLAMLGLSTLKLR
;
A
#
# COMPACT_ATOMS: atom_id res chain seq x y z
N MET A 1 33.84 -21.93 2.73
CA MET A 1 32.38 -22.13 2.81
C MET A 1 32.15 -23.48 3.47
N SER A 2 31.20 -23.60 4.41
CA SER A 2 30.83 -24.91 4.98
C SER A 2 29.80 -25.55 4.06
N PHE A 3 30.06 -26.76 3.57
CA PHE A 3 29.06 -27.51 2.82
C PHE A 3 28.01 -28.08 3.76
N LEU A 4 26.75 -28.09 3.32
CA LEU A 4 25.66 -28.77 4.00
C LEU A 4 25.82 -30.29 3.86
N TRP A 5 26.20 -30.71 2.65
CA TRP A 5 26.52 -32.08 2.26
C TRP A 5 27.67 -32.08 1.25
N THR A 6 28.57 -33.05 1.37
CA THR A 6 29.48 -33.37 0.27
C THR A 6 28.75 -34.17 -0.82
N SER A 7 29.16 -34.03 -2.07
CA SER A 7 28.53 -34.79 -3.18
C SER A 7 28.70 -36.30 -2.99
N GLN A 8 29.79 -36.73 -2.36
CA GLN A 8 30.06 -38.13 -2.04
C GLN A 8 29.09 -38.67 -0.98
N GLU A 9 28.85 -37.93 0.10
CA GLU A 9 27.86 -38.30 1.12
C GLU A 9 26.45 -38.39 0.52
N MET A 10 26.07 -37.39 -0.31
CA MET A 10 24.77 -37.41 -0.99
C MET A 10 24.61 -38.66 -1.85
N ALA A 11 25.58 -38.96 -2.73
CA ALA A 11 25.53 -40.15 -3.58
C ALA A 11 25.45 -41.44 -2.75
N THR A 12 26.18 -41.53 -1.65
CA THR A 12 26.18 -42.70 -0.77
C THR A 12 24.84 -42.89 -0.07
N VAL A 13 24.32 -41.84 0.58
CA VAL A 13 23.07 -41.91 1.36
C VAL A 13 21.85 -42.16 0.48
N MET A 14 21.85 -41.61 -0.73
CA MET A 14 20.73 -41.73 -1.66
C MET A 14 20.78 -43.02 -2.50
N ASP A 15 21.84 -43.83 -2.37
CA ASP A 15 22.17 -44.91 -3.31
C ASP A 15 22.21 -44.41 -4.76
N GLY A 16 22.76 -43.20 -4.96
CA GLY A 16 22.76 -42.49 -6.23
C GLY A 16 24.04 -42.68 -7.04
N ARG A 17 23.89 -42.72 -8.37
CA ARG A 17 25.00 -42.79 -9.33
C ARG A 17 25.39 -41.39 -9.81
N PRO A 18 26.58 -40.87 -9.47
CA PRO A 18 27.03 -39.58 -9.97
C PRO A 18 27.38 -39.65 -11.47
N ILE A 19 26.97 -38.63 -12.24
CA ILE A 19 27.27 -38.44 -13.67
C ILE A 19 27.79 -37.01 -13.88
N GLY A 20 28.95 -36.89 -14.54
CA GLY A 20 29.64 -35.60 -14.72
C GLY A 20 30.63 -35.28 -13.61
N GLN A 21 31.27 -34.12 -13.68
CA GLN A 21 32.26 -33.69 -12.69
C GLN A 21 31.57 -33.12 -11.45
N MET A 22 31.46 -33.92 -10.38
CA MET A 22 30.80 -33.48 -9.15
C MET A 22 31.51 -32.29 -8.50
N PRO A 23 30.77 -31.29 -7.96
CA PRO A 23 31.35 -30.32 -7.04
C PRO A 23 31.77 -31.02 -5.73
N GLU A 24 32.62 -30.37 -4.92
CA GLU A 24 33.03 -30.91 -3.62
C GLU A 24 31.83 -31.12 -2.67
N GLY A 25 30.87 -30.19 -2.70
CA GLY A 25 29.61 -30.28 -1.98
C GLY A 25 28.61 -29.21 -2.38
N VAL A 26 27.50 -29.17 -1.66
CA VAL A 26 26.41 -28.22 -1.85
C VAL A 26 26.14 -27.44 -0.58
N THR A 27 25.73 -26.19 -0.72
CA THR A 27 25.45 -25.27 0.40
C THR A 27 23.98 -25.29 0.82
N GLY A 28 23.09 -25.81 -0.04
CA GLY A 28 21.66 -25.91 0.22
C GLY A 28 20.98 -26.88 -0.74
N LEU A 29 19.69 -27.13 -0.50
CA LEU A 29 18.86 -28.05 -1.28
C LEU A 29 17.53 -27.36 -1.61
N SER A 30 17.03 -27.54 -2.83
CA SER A 30 15.73 -27.01 -3.27
C SER A 30 14.93 -28.03 -4.08
N ILE A 31 13.61 -27.98 -3.93
CA ILE A 31 12.63 -28.69 -4.79
C ILE A 31 11.86 -27.71 -5.69
N ASP A 32 12.15 -26.41 -5.61
CA ASP A 32 11.54 -25.36 -6.43
C ASP A 32 12.62 -24.65 -7.25
N SER A 33 12.57 -24.85 -8.56
CA SER A 33 13.52 -24.30 -9.52
C SER A 33 13.53 -22.76 -9.54
N ARG A 34 12.46 -22.09 -9.10
CA ARG A 34 12.38 -20.61 -9.02
C ARG A 34 13.15 -20.04 -7.83
N GLY A 35 13.36 -20.85 -6.78
CA GLY A 35 13.96 -20.44 -5.52
C GLY A 35 15.41 -20.88 -5.34
N ILE A 36 16.03 -21.46 -6.37
CA ILE A 36 17.43 -21.90 -6.29
C ILE A 36 18.38 -20.72 -6.18
N THR A 37 19.38 -20.90 -5.34
CA THR A 37 20.55 -20.01 -5.26
C THR A 37 21.84 -20.73 -5.65
N GLU A 38 22.89 -19.96 -5.93
CA GLU A 38 24.20 -20.49 -6.29
C GLU A 38 24.74 -21.47 -5.23
N GLY A 39 25.17 -22.66 -5.69
CA GLY A 39 25.74 -23.70 -4.83
C GLY A 39 24.74 -24.73 -4.29
N GLU A 40 23.44 -24.59 -4.59
CA GLU A 40 22.41 -25.53 -4.15
C GLU A 40 22.22 -26.73 -5.10
N ALA A 41 21.78 -27.86 -4.54
CA ALA A 41 21.28 -29.01 -5.31
C ALA A 41 19.78 -28.88 -5.60
N PHE A 42 19.38 -29.14 -6.84
CA PHE A 42 17.97 -29.24 -7.22
C PHE A 42 17.47 -30.70 -7.19
N PHE A 43 16.36 -30.96 -6.50
CA PHE A 43 15.69 -32.26 -6.49
C PHE A 43 14.49 -32.24 -7.43
N ALA A 44 14.62 -32.92 -8.58
CA ALA A 44 13.57 -33.01 -9.60
C ALA A 44 12.47 -34.01 -9.21
N ILE A 45 11.62 -33.65 -8.25
CA ILE A 45 10.54 -34.51 -7.76
C ILE A 45 9.38 -34.54 -8.78
N LYS A 46 8.85 -35.74 -9.06
CA LYS A 46 7.61 -35.90 -9.82
C LYS A 46 6.41 -35.78 -8.88
N GLY A 47 5.61 -34.74 -9.07
CA GLY A 47 4.35 -34.52 -8.37
C GLY A 47 3.13 -35.04 -9.13
N ASP A 48 1.94 -34.84 -8.55
CA ASP A 48 0.66 -35.27 -9.15
C ASP A 48 0.28 -34.47 -10.40
N ARG A 49 0.69 -33.19 -10.45
CA ARG A 49 0.33 -32.24 -11.52
C ARG A 49 1.50 -31.83 -12.40
N VAL A 50 2.72 -31.86 -11.86
CA VAL A 50 3.93 -31.32 -12.50
C VAL A 50 5.11 -32.23 -12.22
N ASP A 51 5.97 -32.38 -13.21
CA ASP A 51 7.21 -33.16 -13.10
C ASP A 51 8.41 -32.20 -12.97
N GLY A 52 9.11 -32.26 -11.83
CA GLY A 52 10.25 -31.39 -11.53
C GLY A 52 11.37 -31.48 -12.58
N HIS A 53 11.47 -32.61 -13.30
CA HIS A 53 12.46 -32.79 -14.36
C HIS A 53 12.29 -31.79 -15.51
N ASP A 54 11.05 -31.36 -15.78
CA ASP A 54 10.75 -30.38 -16.84
C ASP A 54 11.34 -28.99 -16.54
N TYR A 55 11.71 -28.75 -15.28
CA TYR A 55 12.26 -27.47 -14.81
C TYR A 55 13.77 -27.51 -14.54
N ALA A 56 14.47 -28.60 -14.89
CA ALA A 56 15.91 -28.74 -14.66
C ALA A 56 16.71 -27.61 -15.34
N SER A 57 16.34 -27.21 -16.56
CA SER A 57 16.98 -26.10 -17.27
C SER A 57 16.86 -24.76 -16.53
N MET A 58 15.70 -24.51 -15.89
CA MET A 58 15.48 -23.29 -15.11
C MET A 58 16.28 -23.33 -13.81
N ALA A 59 16.33 -24.48 -13.14
CA ALA A 59 17.19 -24.68 -11.96
C ALA A 59 18.67 -24.39 -12.26
N ILE A 60 19.17 -24.87 -13.40
CA ILE A 60 20.54 -24.60 -13.87
C ILE A 60 20.74 -23.10 -14.13
N ALA A 61 19.80 -22.45 -14.83
CA ALA A 61 19.87 -21.02 -15.10
C ALA A 61 19.90 -20.16 -13.82
N ASN A 62 19.29 -20.66 -12.74
CA ASN A 62 19.26 -20.00 -11.43
C ASN A 62 20.46 -20.36 -10.53
N GLY A 63 21.41 -21.17 -11.01
CA GLY A 63 22.69 -21.41 -10.32
C GLY A 63 22.80 -22.73 -9.56
N ALA A 64 21.96 -23.73 -9.86
CA ALA A 64 22.13 -25.07 -9.29
C ALA A 64 23.55 -25.60 -9.54
N SER A 65 24.19 -26.19 -8.54
CA SER A 65 25.53 -26.79 -8.67
C SER A 65 25.49 -28.25 -9.12
N LEU A 66 24.40 -28.95 -8.77
CA LEU A 66 24.07 -30.29 -9.25
C LEU A 66 22.55 -30.49 -9.25
N ILE A 67 22.08 -31.47 -10.01
CA ILE A 67 20.68 -31.89 -10.01
C ILE A 67 20.54 -33.37 -9.61
N VAL A 68 19.50 -33.69 -8.84
CA VAL A 68 19.11 -35.06 -8.49
C VAL A 68 17.93 -35.44 -9.37
N VAL A 69 18.11 -36.49 -10.17
CA VAL A 69 17.15 -36.91 -11.20
C VAL A 69 16.87 -38.42 -11.12
N SER A 70 15.68 -38.81 -11.56
CA SER A 70 15.32 -40.22 -11.70
C SER A 70 16.03 -40.87 -12.89
N GLU A 71 16.42 -42.14 -12.75
CA GLU A 71 17.01 -42.97 -13.82
C GLU A 71 16.10 -43.00 -15.05
N ALA A 72 14.77 -43.09 -14.84
CA ALA A 72 13.78 -43.11 -15.90
C ALA A 72 13.77 -41.84 -16.77
N LYS A 73 14.22 -40.70 -16.24
CA LYS A 73 14.23 -39.40 -16.93
C LYS A 73 15.60 -39.04 -17.50
N LEU A 74 16.64 -39.79 -17.17
CA LEU A 74 18.01 -39.54 -17.63
C LEU A 74 18.14 -39.40 -19.17
N PRO A 75 17.48 -40.24 -20.02
CA PRO A 75 17.57 -40.07 -21.47
C PRO A 75 17.04 -38.72 -21.97
N ALA A 76 16.04 -38.15 -21.30
CA ALA A 76 15.48 -36.84 -21.63
C ALA A 76 16.40 -35.68 -21.19
N MET A 77 17.35 -35.93 -20.28
CA MET A 77 18.29 -34.95 -19.76
C MET A 77 19.59 -34.84 -20.57
N GLY A 78 19.77 -35.63 -21.64
CA GLY A 78 21.05 -35.77 -22.36
C GLY A 78 21.63 -34.50 -23.02
N ARG A 79 20.91 -33.37 -23.00
CA ARG A 79 21.41 -32.05 -23.44
C ARG A 79 22.00 -31.20 -22.31
N LEU A 80 21.81 -31.60 -21.05
CA LEU A 80 22.27 -30.86 -19.89
C LEU A 80 23.70 -31.32 -19.52
N THR A 81 24.59 -30.35 -19.33
CA THR A 81 26.01 -30.60 -18.99
C THR A 81 26.31 -30.45 -17.49
N ILE A 82 25.29 -30.13 -16.68
CA ILE A 82 25.42 -29.98 -15.24
C ILE A 82 25.69 -31.34 -14.56
N PRO A 83 26.48 -31.40 -13.47
CA PRO A 83 26.61 -32.59 -12.65
C PRO A 83 25.25 -33.13 -12.17
N MET A 84 25.06 -34.44 -12.26
CA MET A 84 23.83 -35.12 -11.84
C MET A 84 24.10 -36.24 -10.84
N ILE A 85 23.22 -36.43 -9.87
CA ILE A 85 23.12 -37.66 -9.09
C ILE A 85 21.85 -38.38 -9.53
N VAL A 86 22.00 -39.57 -10.10
CA VAL A 86 20.89 -40.35 -10.64
C VAL A 86 20.43 -41.38 -9.63
N VAL A 87 19.13 -41.39 -9.33
CA VAL A 87 18.49 -42.27 -8.34
C VAL A 87 17.28 -42.97 -8.95
N GLU A 88 16.76 -44.01 -8.30
CA GLU A 88 15.53 -44.67 -8.75
C GLU A 88 14.31 -43.76 -8.57
N ASP A 89 14.13 -43.21 -7.36
CA ASP A 89 13.07 -42.28 -7.00
C ASP A 89 13.65 -41.08 -6.22
N VAL A 90 13.37 -39.87 -6.72
CA VAL A 90 13.95 -38.62 -6.19
C VAL A 90 13.37 -38.27 -4.82
N LEU A 91 12.08 -38.55 -4.57
CA LEU A 91 11.46 -38.28 -3.27
C LEU A 91 11.95 -39.28 -2.22
N ALA A 92 12.07 -40.56 -2.57
CA ALA A 92 12.64 -41.58 -1.69
C ALA A 92 14.11 -41.27 -1.35
N ALA A 93 14.90 -40.78 -2.32
CA ALA A 93 16.25 -40.31 -2.10
C ALA A 93 16.30 -39.11 -1.12
N LEU A 94 15.39 -38.14 -1.27
CA LEU A 94 15.27 -37.02 -0.33
C LEU A 94 14.89 -37.49 1.08
N VAL A 95 14.01 -38.48 1.20
CA VAL A 95 13.64 -39.12 2.48
C VAL A 95 14.86 -39.76 3.14
N LYS A 96 15.66 -40.55 2.40
CA LYS A 96 16.91 -41.13 2.91
C LYS A 96 17.88 -40.05 3.41
N LEU A 97 18.01 -38.96 2.65
CA LEU A 97 18.86 -37.84 3.04
C LEU A 97 18.35 -37.13 4.30
N GLY A 98 17.03 -36.98 4.45
CA GLY A 98 16.41 -36.44 5.66
C GLY A 98 16.65 -37.32 6.91
N ILE A 99 16.53 -38.65 6.76
CA ILE A 99 16.85 -39.61 7.83
C ILE A 99 18.33 -39.49 8.23
N ALA A 100 19.24 -39.51 7.26
CA ALA A 100 20.67 -39.36 7.52
C ALA A 100 21.00 -38.00 8.17
N ALA A 101 20.30 -36.94 7.80
CA ALA A 101 20.43 -35.63 8.45
C ALA A 101 20.04 -35.67 9.93
N ARG A 102 18.98 -36.41 10.27
CA ARG A 102 18.55 -36.62 11.65
C ARG A 102 19.55 -37.46 12.43
N ASP A 103 20.08 -38.52 11.83
CA ASP A 103 21.05 -39.44 12.45
C ASP A 103 22.37 -38.77 12.80
N ARG A 104 22.88 -37.91 11.92
CA ARG A 104 24.13 -37.18 12.16
C ARG A 104 24.00 -36.00 13.13
N SER A 105 22.76 -35.60 13.46
CA SER A 105 22.49 -34.38 14.24
C SER A 105 22.46 -34.66 15.74
N ARG A 106 23.06 -33.73 16.50
CA ARG A 106 22.97 -33.69 17.97
C ARG A 106 21.95 -32.65 18.47
N ALA A 107 21.25 -32.00 17.56
CA ALA A 107 20.28 -30.97 17.88
C ALA A 107 19.15 -31.51 18.76
N ARG A 108 18.65 -30.66 19.65
CA ARG A 108 17.39 -30.92 20.35
C ARG A 108 16.22 -30.56 19.44
N ILE A 109 15.31 -31.52 19.25
CA ILE A 109 14.30 -31.46 18.19
C ILE A 109 12.91 -31.24 18.80
N VAL A 110 12.17 -30.27 18.27
CA VAL A 110 10.76 -30.03 18.56
C VAL A 110 9.93 -30.31 17.31
N ALA A 111 8.83 -31.04 17.46
CA ALA A 111 7.82 -31.20 16.42
C ALA A 111 6.51 -30.54 16.83
N VAL A 112 5.83 -29.86 15.91
CA VAL A 112 4.58 -29.13 16.16
C VAL A 112 3.49 -29.59 15.21
N THR A 113 2.32 -29.94 15.75
CA THR A 113 1.09 -30.13 14.97
C THR A 113 -0.13 -29.49 15.66
N GLY A 114 -1.29 -29.64 15.03
CA GLY A 114 -2.59 -29.16 15.48
C GLY A 114 -3.44 -28.63 14.33
N SER A 115 -4.71 -28.32 14.59
CA SER A 115 -5.62 -27.74 13.60
C SER A 115 -5.24 -26.28 13.30
N VAL A 116 -4.94 -25.50 14.34
CA VAL A 116 -4.60 -24.07 14.27
C VAL A 116 -3.34 -23.79 15.08
N GLY A 117 -2.51 -22.83 14.65
CA GLY A 117 -1.34 -22.37 15.41
C GLY A 117 0.02 -22.95 15.00
N LYS A 118 0.05 -24.07 14.26
CA LYS A 118 1.28 -24.78 13.83
C LYS A 118 2.44 -23.88 13.38
N THR A 119 2.25 -23.12 12.29
CA THR A 119 3.30 -22.26 11.72
C THR A 119 3.69 -21.13 12.66
N THR A 120 2.71 -20.55 13.37
CA THR A 120 2.96 -19.48 14.35
C THR A 120 3.83 -20.00 15.50
N THR A 121 3.48 -21.15 16.08
CA THR A 121 4.26 -21.81 17.13
C THR A 121 5.65 -22.21 16.64
N LYS A 122 5.79 -22.68 15.41
CA LYS A 122 7.09 -22.99 14.78
C LYS A 122 7.98 -21.74 14.68
N GLU A 123 7.46 -20.61 14.18
CA GLU A 123 8.24 -19.36 14.10
C GLU A 123 8.54 -18.78 15.49
N MET A 124 7.61 -18.87 16.44
CA MET A 124 7.85 -18.49 17.84
C MET A 124 9.00 -19.31 18.45
N LEU A 125 8.99 -20.64 18.28
CA LEU A 125 10.09 -21.51 18.75
C LEU A 125 11.41 -21.14 18.08
N ARG A 126 11.40 -20.90 16.77
CA ARG A 126 12.59 -20.49 16.02
C ARG A 126 13.18 -19.20 16.58
N HIS A 127 12.33 -18.21 16.86
CA HIS A 127 12.77 -16.92 17.37
C HIS A 127 13.20 -16.99 18.84
N ALA A 128 12.41 -17.68 19.67
CA ALA A 128 12.65 -17.85 21.11
C ALA A 128 13.93 -18.64 21.42
N LEU A 129 14.27 -19.65 20.63
CA LEU A 129 15.44 -20.51 20.86
C LEU A 129 16.73 -19.93 20.27
N ALA A 130 16.65 -19.00 19.30
CA ALA A 130 17.81 -18.44 18.61
C ALA A 130 18.85 -17.78 19.53
N PRO A 131 18.47 -17.09 20.63
CA PRO A 131 19.44 -16.58 21.59
C PRO A 131 20.21 -17.67 22.33
N SER A 132 19.66 -18.88 22.44
CA SER A 132 20.25 -20.00 23.17
C SER A 132 21.09 -20.93 22.28
N GLY A 133 21.09 -20.75 20.95
CA GLY A 133 21.86 -21.59 20.03
C GLY A 133 21.41 -21.50 18.58
N LYS A 134 22.07 -22.24 17.69
CA LYS A 134 21.73 -22.32 16.27
C LYS A 134 20.43 -23.08 16.08
N VAL A 135 19.44 -22.42 15.48
CA VAL A 135 18.11 -23.02 15.24
C VAL A 135 17.90 -23.29 13.76
N HIS A 136 17.46 -24.50 13.44
CA HIS A 136 17.00 -24.90 12.12
C HIS A 136 15.49 -25.11 12.10
N ALA A 137 14.81 -24.54 11.12
CA ALA A 137 13.37 -24.69 10.94
C ALA A 137 13.00 -24.55 9.45
N ALA A 138 11.81 -25.06 9.07
CA ALA A 138 11.30 -24.89 7.72
C ALA A 138 11.13 -23.41 7.35
N VAL A 139 11.65 -23.01 6.18
CA VAL A 139 11.58 -21.62 5.65
C VAL A 139 10.14 -21.18 5.33
N ALA A 140 9.27 -22.15 5.01
CA ALA A 140 7.85 -21.96 4.72
C ALA A 140 7.01 -23.04 5.43
N SER A 141 5.74 -23.18 5.08
CA SER A 141 4.84 -24.22 5.60
C SER A 141 5.12 -25.61 4.97
N PHE A 142 6.38 -26.03 4.98
CA PHE A 142 6.84 -27.33 4.48
C PHE A 142 6.56 -28.43 5.50
N ASN A 143 5.29 -28.80 5.64
CA ASN A 143 4.79 -29.64 6.72
C ASN A 143 4.24 -31.00 6.27
N ASN A 144 4.33 -31.32 4.97
CA ASN A 144 3.82 -32.56 4.38
C ASN A 144 4.96 -33.54 4.02
N HIS A 145 4.61 -34.60 3.27
CA HIS A 145 5.53 -35.65 2.84
C HIS A 145 6.69 -35.22 1.92
N TRP A 146 6.69 -33.98 1.40
CA TRP A 146 7.81 -33.43 0.64
C TRP A 146 8.60 -32.44 1.51
N GLY A 147 7.86 -31.61 2.24
CA GLY A 147 8.40 -30.52 3.03
C GLY A 147 9.19 -30.96 4.26
N VAL A 148 8.71 -31.96 5.00
CA VAL A 148 9.40 -32.46 6.20
C VAL A 148 10.74 -33.11 5.87
N PRO A 149 10.82 -34.04 4.88
CA PRO A 149 12.11 -34.58 4.43
C PRO A 149 13.08 -33.52 3.94
N LEU A 150 12.60 -32.53 3.17
CA LEU A 150 13.42 -31.41 2.71
C LEU A 150 13.97 -30.60 3.89
N THR A 151 13.11 -30.29 4.87
CA THR A 151 13.51 -29.52 6.05
C THR A 151 14.57 -30.29 6.83
N LEU A 152 14.41 -31.59 7.04
CA LEU A 152 15.44 -32.41 7.69
C LEU A 152 16.74 -32.42 6.89
N ALA A 153 16.68 -32.70 5.60
CA ALA A 153 17.86 -32.76 4.74
C ALA A 153 18.63 -31.42 4.66
N ARG A 154 17.94 -30.29 4.87
CA ARG A 154 18.53 -28.95 4.94
C ARG A 154 19.16 -28.59 6.30
N MET A 155 19.05 -29.45 7.32
CA MET A 155 19.57 -29.18 8.66
C MET A 155 21.10 -29.31 8.70
N PRO A 156 21.84 -28.24 9.05
CA PRO A 156 23.27 -28.31 9.31
C PRO A 156 23.60 -29.24 10.48
N SER A 157 24.74 -29.92 10.43
CA SER A 157 25.16 -30.88 11.48
C SER A 157 25.52 -30.22 12.81
N ASP A 158 25.85 -28.92 12.80
CA ASP A 158 26.19 -28.09 13.96
C ASP A 158 24.98 -27.31 14.52
N THR A 159 23.76 -27.72 14.15
CA THR A 159 22.51 -27.18 14.70
C THR A 159 22.36 -27.56 16.18
N ASP A 160 21.95 -26.62 17.02
CA ASP A 160 21.66 -26.86 18.44
C ASP A 160 20.18 -27.23 18.66
N PHE A 161 19.27 -26.57 17.91
CA PHE A 161 17.82 -26.80 17.99
C PHE A 161 17.19 -26.99 16.61
N GLY A 162 16.34 -28.01 16.45
CA GLY A 162 15.56 -28.24 15.23
C GLY A 162 14.06 -28.09 15.50
N VAL A 163 13.34 -27.31 14.69
CA VAL A 163 11.89 -27.09 14.84
C VAL A 163 11.16 -27.53 13.57
N PHE A 164 10.28 -28.52 13.71
CA PHE A 164 9.60 -29.17 12.59
C PHE A 164 8.09 -29.04 12.71
N GLU A 165 7.48 -28.40 11.70
CA GLU A 165 6.03 -28.36 11.57
C GLU A 165 5.55 -29.61 10.81
N ILE A 166 4.53 -30.31 11.32
CA ILE A 166 3.95 -31.49 10.67
C ILE A 166 2.44 -31.31 10.51
N GLY A 167 1.98 -31.36 9.26
CA GLY A 167 0.58 -31.26 8.86
C GLY A 167 0.01 -32.62 8.44
N MET A 168 -1.31 -32.70 8.33
CA MET A 168 -2.00 -33.80 7.66
C MET A 168 -3.34 -33.33 7.09
N ASN A 169 -3.76 -34.00 6.02
CA ASN A 169 -5.11 -33.95 5.47
C ASN A 169 -5.91 -35.21 5.83
N HIS A 170 -5.23 -36.35 5.99
CA HIS A 170 -5.82 -37.65 6.35
C HIS A 170 -5.10 -38.28 7.54
N ALA A 171 -5.73 -39.29 8.14
CA ALA A 171 -5.05 -40.16 9.09
C ALA A 171 -3.83 -40.84 8.45
N ASP A 172 -2.86 -41.21 9.28
CA ASP A 172 -1.61 -41.90 8.96
C ASP A 172 -0.59 -41.10 8.14
N GLU A 173 -0.86 -39.82 7.83
CA GLU A 173 0.12 -38.94 7.16
C GLU A 173 1.19 -38.40 8.13
N ILE A 174 0.87 -38.20 9.42
CA ILE A 174 1.83 -37.67 10.41
C ILE A 174 2.82 -38.76 10.81
N ARG A 175 2.31 -39.99 11.02
CA ARG A 175 3.09 -41.12 11.51
C ARG A 175 4.42 -41.36 10.78
N PRO A 176 4.50 -41.46 9.44
CA PRO A 176 5.78 -41.65 8.75
C PRO A 176 6.72 -40.44 8.89
N LEU A 177 6.17 -39.22 8.97
CA LEU A 177 6.95 -37.99 9.08
C LEU A 177 7.57 -37.85 10.47
N VAL A 178 6.80 -38.10 11.52
CA VAL A 178 7.31 -37.95 12.89
C VAL A 178 8.32 -39.05 13.25
N LYS A 179 8.17 -40.26 12.68
CA LYS A 179 9.17 -41.33 12.79
C LYS A 179 10.50 -40.98 12.12
N MET A 180 10.48 -40.06 11.15
CA MET A 180 11.68 -39.50 10.55
C MET A 180 12.28 -38.39 11.44
N VAL A 181 11.44 -37.46 11.90
CA VAL A 181 11.85 -36.29 12.69
C VAL A 181 12.39 -36.68 14.06
N ARG A 182 11.81 -37.69 14.70
CA ARG A 182 12.18 -38.19 16.03
C ARG A 182 12.38 -37.06 17.07
N PRO A 183 11.29 -36.33 17.41
CA PRO A 183 11.36 -35.19 18.32
C PRO A 183 11.72 -35.59 19.76
N HIS A 184 12.38 -34.68 20.46
CA HIS A 184 12.54 -34.75 21.92
C HIS A 184 11.36 -34.07 22.64
N VAL A 185 10.71 -33.12 21.97
CA VAL A 185 9.48 -32.47 22.44
C VAL A 185 8.46 -32.47 21.30
N ALA A 186 7.25 -32.98 21.53
CA ALA A 186 6.15 -32.87 20.57
C ALA A 186 5.04 -31.98 21.13
N ILE A 187 4.58 -31.02 20.34
CA ILE A 187 3.51 -30.08 20.69
C ILE A 187 2.28 -30.39 19.86
N ILE A 188 1.15 -30.59 20.54
CA ILE A 188 -0.18 -30.51 19.92
C ILE A 188 -0.78 -29.17 20.38
N THR A 189 -0.96 -28.26 19.43
CA THR A 189 -1.53 -26.93 19.67
C THR A 189 -3.04 -27.03 19.94
N THR A 190 -3.89 -26.48 19.09
CA THR A 190 -5.36 -26.54 19.27
C THR A 190 -5.96 -27.59 18.36
N ILE A 191 -6.90 -28.38 18.89
CA ILE A 191 -7.79 -29.23 18.09
C ILE A 191 -9.03 -28.42 17.73
N ALA A 192 -9.29 -28.30 16.44
CA ALA A 192 -10.43 -27.57 15.91
C ALA A 192 -10.89 -28.22 14.59
N ALA A 193 -12.10 -27.87 14.17
CA ALA A 193 -12.67 -28.24 12.88
C ALA A 193 -11.79 -27.67 11.75
N ALA A 194 -10.94 -28.52 11.19
CA ALA A 194 -10.10 -28.26 10.03
C ALA A 194 -10.01 -29.57 9.26
N HIS A 195 -10.02 -29.52 7.93
CA HIS A 195 -10.07 -30.71 7.08
C HIS A 195 -11.32 -31.57 7.30
N LEU A 196 -12.47 -30.98 7.68
CA LEU A 196 -13.72 -31.70 7.94
C LEU A 196 -14.18 -32.54 6.74
N GLY A 197 -13.80 -32.19 5.52
CA GLY A 197 -14.08 -33.02 4.34
C GLY A 197 -13.48 -34.44 4.37
N HIS A 198 -12.49 -34.69 5.23
CA HIS A 198 -11.81 -36.00 5.35
C HIS A 198 -12.06 -36.70 6.70
N PHE A 199 -12.75 -36.04 7.64
CA PHE A 199 -12.96 -36.55 9.00
C PHE A 199 -14.40 -36.34 9.45
N ASN A 200 -14.99 -37.35 10.10
CA ASN A 200 -16.37 -37.32 10.55
C ASN A 200 -16.56 -36.60 11.90
N SER A 201 -15.47 -36.37 12.64
CA SER A 201 -15.51 -35.80 13.99
C SER A 201 -14.21 -35.13 14.41
N LEU A 202 -14.28 -34.29 15.46
CA LEU A 202 -13.09 -33.69 16.08
C LEU A 202 -12.22 -34.75 16.76
N GLU A 203 -12.82 -35.85 17.22
CA GLU A 203 -12.13 -36.97 17.85
C GLU A 203 -11.23 -37.70 16.84
N GLU A 204 -11.70 -37.89 15.60
CA GLU A 204 -10.87 -38.45 14.52
C GLU A 204 -9.71 -37.52 14.16
N ILE A 205 -9.96 -36.20 14.08
CA ILE A 205 -8.90 -35.20 13.86
C ILE A 205 -7.87 -35.28 14.99
N ALA A 206 -8.32 -35.32 16.25
CA ALA A 206 -7.44 -35.42 17.41
C ALA A 206 -6.63 -36.72 17.39
N ALA A 207 -7.23 -37.85 17.03
CA ALA A 207 -6.53 -39.14 16.95
C ALA A 207 -5.44 -39.12 15.89
N ALA A 208 -5.73 -38.58 14.70
CA ALA A 208 -4.75 -38.41 13.64
C ALA A 208 -3.64 -37.41 14.02
N LYS A 209 -3.95 -36.34 14.77
CA LYS A 209 -2.93 -35.42 15.30
C LYS A 209 -2.09 -36.06 16.41
N ALA A 210 -2.65 -36.99 17.18
CA ALA A 210 -1.94 -37.73 18.23
C ALA A 210 -0.85 -38.67 17.69
N GLU A 211 -0.86 -38.99 16.38
CA GLU A 211 0.22 -39.72 15.72
C GLU A 211 1.59 -39.07 15.92
N ILE A 212 1.65 -37.74 16.13
CA ILE A 212 2.90 -37.03 16.42
C ILE A 212 3.61 -37.58 17.68
N LEU A 213 2.85 -38.14 18.62
CA LEU A 213 3.37 -38.68 19.86
C LEU A 213 4.18 -39.96 19.63
N GLU A 214 3.89 -40.69 18.55
CA GLU A 214 4.55 -41.97 18.23
C GLU A 214 6.04 -41.82 17.85
N GLY A 215 6.49 -40.61 17.53
CA GLY A 215 7.88 -40.34 17.17
C GLY A 215 8.73 -39.78 18.30
N ILE A 216 8.17 -39.56 19.50
CA ILE A 216 8.93 -38.98 20.62
C ILE A 216 10.07 -39.93 21.02
N GLU A 217 11.29 -39.41 21.07
CA GLU A 217 12.48 -40.17 21.52
C GLU A 217 12.34 -40.55 23.01
N PRO A 218 12.94 -41.68 23.46
CA PRO A 218 12.90 -42.09 24.87
C PRO A 218 13.36 -40.97 25.81
N GLY A 219 12.57 -40.70 26.86
CA GLY A 219 12.81 -39.60 27.80
C GLY A 219 12.41 -38.22 27.27
N GLY A 220 11.83 -38.13 26.08
CA GLY A 220 11.21 -36.92 25.55
C GLY A 220 9.87 -36.58 26.21
N ALA A 221 9.29 -35.47 25.78
CA ALA A 221 8.08 -34.91 26.39
C ALA A 221 6.99 -34.56 25.36
N ALA A 222 5.74 -34.72 25.77
CA ALA A 222 4.58 -34.20 25.07
C ALA A 222 4.13 -32.88 25.73
N ILE A 223 3.78 -31.88 24.93
CA ILE A 223 3.15 -30.63 25.39
C ILE A 223 1.75 -30.56 24.77
N LEU A 224 0.73 -30.64 25.61
CA LEU A 224 -0.68 -30.73 25.20
C LEU A 224 -1.47 -29.53 25.70
N ASN A 225 -2.37 -28.99 24.88
CA ASN A 225 -3.28 -27.93 25.31
C ASN A 225 -4.38 -28.52 26.21
N HIS A 226 -4.37 -28.15 27.49
CA HIS A 226 -5.36 -28.59 28.47
C HIS A 226 -6.76 -28.01 28.21
N ASP A 227 -6.84 -26.87 27.51
CA ASP A 227 -8.12 -26.23 27.20
C ASP A 227 -8.88 -26.95 26.07
N ASN A 228 -8.24 -27.88 25.35
CA ASN A 228 -8.91 -28.70 24.33
C ASN A 228 -9.89 -29.67 24.98
N ALA A 229 -11.10 -29.79 24.41
CA ALA A 229 -12.08 -30.79 24.85
C ALA A 229 -11.55 -32.23 24.73
N GLN A 230 -10.69 -32.50 23.74
CA GLN A 230 -10.06 -33.80 23.52
C GLN A 230 -8.81 -34.04 24.38
N PHE A 231 -8.46 -33.15 25.32
CA PHE A 231 -7.25 -33.27 26.15
C PHE A 231 -7.13 -34.65 26.82
N ALA A 232 -8.19 -35.15 27.47
CA ALA A 232 -8.16 -36.43 28.18
C ALA A 232 -7.81 -37.61 27.26
N MET A 233 -8.29 -37.58 26.00
CA MET A 233 -7.94 -38.60 25.01
C MET A 233 -6.48 -38.50 24.58
N LEU A 234 -5.98 -37.28 24.36
CA LEU A 234 -4.57 -37.05 23.99
C LEU A 234 -3.62 -37.45 25.12
N GLU A 235 -3.97 -37.16 26.37
CA GLU A 235 -3.21 -37.55 27.57
C GLU A 235 -3.17 -39.07 27.72
N GLN A 236 -4.33 -39.74 27.60
CA GLN A 236 -4.39 -41.20 27.62
C GLN A 236 -3.51 -41.81 26.53
N LYS A 237 -3.57 -41.28 25.30
CA LYS A 237 -2.76 -41.75 24.19
C LYS A 237 -1.26 -41.59 24.45
N ALA A 238 -0.85 -40.49 25.06
CA ALA A 238 0.54 -40.28 25.44
C ALA A 238 1.03 -41.34 26.45
N HIS A 239 0.20 -41.64 27.45
CA HIS A 239 0.51 -42.68 28.45
C HIS A 239 0.55 -44.10 27.85
N GLU A 240 -0.35 -44.42 26.93
CA GLU A 240 -0.34 -45.70 26.20
C GLU A 240 0.95 -45.91 25.39
N LEU A 241 1.54 -44.82 24.88
CA LEU A 241 2.82 -44.82 24.18
C LEU A 241 4.03 -44.81 25.14
N GLY A 242 3.80 -44.83 26.45
CA GLY A 242 4.87 -44.88 27.46
C GLY A 242 5.58 -43.53 27.68
N ILE A 243 4.97 -42.41 27.28
CA ILE A 243 5.55 -41.08 27.48
C ILE A 243 5.37 -40.69 28.96
N SER A 244 6.48 -40.56 29.67
CA SER A 244 6.50 -40.22 31.11
C SER A 244 6.37 -38.73 31.39
N HIS A 245 6.72 -37.88 30.42
CA HIS A 245 6.71 -36.42 30.57
C HIS A 245 5.59 -35.81 29.71
N VAL A 246 4.37 -35.83 30.23
CA VAL A 246 3.23 -35.14 29.61
C VAL A 246 3.05 -33.81 30.34
N MET A 247 3.44 -32.72 29.68
CA MET A 247 3.28 -31.36 30.17
C MET A 247 2.08 -30.71 29.50
N THR A 248 1.43 -29.79 30.20
CA THR A 248 0.21 -29.15 29.73
C THR A 248 0.35 -27.63 29.67
N PHE A 249 -0.35 -27.02 28.71
CA PHE A 249 -0.44 -25.55 28.61
C PHE A 249 -1.89 -25.10 28.41
N GLY A 250 -2.16 -23.83 28.69
CA GLY A 250 -3.49 -23.24 28.52
C GLY A 250 -3.88 -22.34 29.69
N GLN A 251 -5.14 -21.98 29.80
CA GLN A 251 -5.69 -21.16 30.88
C GLN A 251 -6.25 -22.02 32.03
N HIS A 252 -6.52 -23.29 31.75
CA HIS A 252 -7.03 -24.22 32.74
C HIS A 252 -6.18 -24.20 34.02
N ALA A 253 -6.85 -24.22 35.19
CA ALA A 253 -6.19 -24.08 36.48
C ALA A 253 -5.16 -25.18 36.80
N LYS A 254 -5.26 -26.33 36.11
CA LYS A 254 -4.33 -27.47 36.24
C LYS A 254 -3.24 -27.51 35.16
N ALA A 255 -3.18 -26.52 34.26
CA ALA A 255 -2.12 -26.47 33.26
C ALA A 255 -0.76 -26.24 33.92
N ASP A 256 0.27 -26.99 33.52
CA ASP A 256 1.65 -26.85 34.03
C ASP A 256 2.26 -25.52 33.61
N TYR A 257 2.00 -25.13 32.35
CA TYR A 257 2.34 -23.84 31.76
C TYR A 257 1.06 -23.03 31.57
N ARG A 258 0.67 -22.31 32.61
CA ARG A 258 -0.64 -21.65 32.67
C ARG A 258 -0.60 -20.18 32.27
N LEU A 259 -1.47 -19.77 31.35
CA LEU A 259 -1.78 -18.37 31.08
C LEU A 259 -2.73 -17.87 32.19
N ALA A 260 -2.18 -17.20 33.21
CA ALA A 260 -2.96 -16.72 34.34
C ALA A 260 -3.73 -15.45 34.02
N ASP A 261 -3.14 -14.55 33.25
CA ASP A 261 -3.78 -13.33 32.78
C ASP A 261 -3.21 -12.87 31.44
N PHE A 262 -4.00 -12.09 30.70
CA PHE A 262 -3.70 -11.59 29.36
C PHE A 262 -4.21 -10.17 29.20
N GLU A 263 -3.31 -9.27 28.82
CA GLU A 263 -3.66 -7.90 28.42
C GLU A 263 -3.10 -7.63 27.01
N GLY A 264 -3.99 -7.59 26.03
CA GLY A 264 -3.63 -7.36 24.63
C GLY A 264 -3.94 -5.94 24.19
N ASN A 265 -3.07 -5.37 23.36
CA ASN A 265 -3.37 -4.19 22.56
C ASN A 265 -3.29 -4.54 21.06
N ALA A 266 -3.35 -3.53 20.19
CA ALA A 266 -3.38 -3.74 18.74
C ALA A 266 -2.03 -4.20 18.13
N GLU A 267 -0.92 -4.06 18.86
CA GLU A 267 0.44 -4.35 18.39
C GLU A 267 1.12 -5.48 19.16
N SER A 268 0.86 -5.60 20.46
CA SER A 268 1.50 -6.55 21.35
C SER A 268 0.54 -7.04 22.42
N SER A 269 0.98 -8.04 23.18
CA SER A 269 0.27 -8.52 24.37
C SER A 269 1.22 -8.69 25.54
N VAL A 270 0.74 -8.42 26.75
CA VAL A 270 1.40 -8.77 28.01
C VAL A 270 0.69 -9.99 28.58
N ILE A 271 1.47 -10.98 29.01
CA ILE A 271 0.95 -12.21 29.61
C ILE A 271 1.57 -12.44 30.98
N TRP A 272 0.76 -12.95 31.91
CA TRP A 272 1.24 -13.47 33.18
C TRP A 272 1.23 -15.00 33.10
N ALA A 273 2.42 -15.56 32.87
CA ALA A 273 2.64 -16.98 32.70
C ALA A 273 3.05 -17.63 34.02
N VAL A 274 2.33 -18.66 34.46
CA VAL A 274 2.77 -19.51 35.57
C VAL A 274 3.63 -20.62 34.99
N LEU A 275 4.91 -20.61 35.35
CA LEU A 275 5.92 -21.58 34.92
C LEU A 275 6.58 -22.17 36.16
N ASN A 276 6.54 -23.50 36.31
CA ASN A 276 7.07 -24.20 37.50
C ASN A 276 6.52 -23.65 38.84
N GLY A 277 5.26 -23.22 38.85
CA GLY A 277 4.60 -22.65 40.03
C GLY A 277 4.89 -21.18 40.31
N GLU A 278 5.77 -20.53 39.53
CA GLU A 278 6.06 -19.09 39.64
C GLU A 278 5.34 -18.30 38.55
N THR A 279 4.69 -17.20 38.92
CA THR A 279 4.12 -16.25 37.95
C THR A 279 5.21 -15.32 37.44
N LYS A 280 5.38 -15.26 36.12
CA LYS A 280 6.32 -14.38 35.42
C LYS A 280 5.58 -13.59 34.34
N GLU A 281 5.99 -12.35 34.18
CA GLU A 281 5.48 -11.46 33.15
C GLU A 281 6.30 -11.63 31.86
N PHE A 282 5.61 -11.75 30.73
CA PHE A 282 6.23 -11.76 29.40
C PHE A 282 5.49 -10.81 28.47
N VAL A 283 6.26 -10.11 27.65
CA VAL A 283 5.74 -9.35 26.51
C VAL A 283 5.82 -10.23 25.27
N ILE A 284 4.73 -10.28 24.52
CA ILE A 284 4.62 -10.95 23.23
C ILE A 284 4.46 -9.86 22.16
N GLY A 285 5.40 -9.77 21.23
CA GLY A 285 5.44 -8.73 20.18
C GLY A 285 4.33 -8.82 19.11
N ALA A 286 3.35 -9.71 19.32
CA ALA A 286 2.22 -9.90 18.43
C ALA A 286 0.89 -9.84 19.21
N PRO A 287 -0.18 -9.29 18.60
CA PRO A 287 -1.47 -9.16 19.25
C PRO A 287 -2.28 -10.45 19.18
N GLY A 288 -3.22 -10.62 20.11
CA GLY A 288 -4.24 -11.67 20.06
C GLY A 288 -4.04 -12.78 21.09
N ARG A 289 -5.14 -13.19 21.71
CA ARG A 289 -5.13 -14.20 22.77
C ARG A 289 -4.62 -15.57 22.30
N HIS A 290 -4.99 -15.97 21.08
CA HIS A 290 -4.54 -17.23 20.49
C HIS A 290 -3.00 -17.28 20.26
N ILE A 291 -2.36 -16.11 20.05
CA ILE A 291 -0.91 -15.98 19.99
C ILE A 291 -0.30 -16.17 21.38
N ALA A 292 -0.90 -15.55 22.42
CA ALA A 292 -0.50 -15.73 23.81
C ALA A 292 -0.61 -17.20 24.28
N GLU A 293 -1.68 -17.91 23.88
CA GLU A 293 -1.85 -19.34 24.18
C GLU A 293 -0.76 -20.20 23.51
N ASN A 294 -0.45 -19.93 22.23
CA ASN A 294 0.67 -20.60 21.55
C ASN A 294 2.03 -20.27 22.20
N ALA A 295 2.20 -19.06 22.73
CA ALA A 295 3.41 -18.67 23.44
C ALA A 295 3.62 -19.50 24.73
N MET A 296 2.55 -19.94 25.40
CA MET A 296 2.68 -20.83 26.57
C MET A 296 3.29 -22.19 26.19
N ALA A 297 2.90 -22.76 25.04
CA ALA A 297 3.53 -23.98 24.53
C ALA A 297 5.02 -23.76 24.19
N VAL A 298 5.37 -22.59 23.64
CA VAL A 298 6.75 -22.21 23.31
C VAL A 298 7.61 -22.05 24.57
N LEU A 299 7.10 -21.36 25.60
CA LEU A 299 7.77 -21.20 26.89
C LEU A 299 8.01 -22.56 27.55
N GLY A 300 7.00 -23.44 27.53
CA GLY A 300 7.13 -24.81 28.04
C GLY A 300 8.18 -25.64 27.30
N ALA A 301 8.22 -25.54 25.98
CA ALA A 301 9.23 -26.22 25.17
C ALA A 301 10.64 -25.66 25.44
N ALA A 302 10.79 -24.33 25.53
CA ALA A 302 12.06 -23.70 25.84
C ALA A 302 12.62 -24.16 27.20
N LEU A 303 11.76 -24.28 28.22
CA LEU A 303 12.12 -24.83 29.54
C LEU A 303 12.62 -26.27 29.44
N LEU A 304 11.87 -27.16 28.77
CA LEU A 304 12.24 -28.57 28.61
C LEU A 304 13.53 -28.76 27.80
N LEU A 305 13.85 -27.80 26.94
CA LEU A 305 15.07 -27.79 26.14
C LEU A 305 16.27 -27.15 26.85
N GLY A 306 16.07 -26.57 28.05
CA GLY A 306 17.11 -25.90 28.81
C GLY A 306 17.57 -24.57 28.20
N ALA A 307 16.70 -23.89 27.45
CA ALA A 307 16.98 -22.57 26.90
C ALA A 307 17.02 -21.49 28.00
N ASP A 308 17.75 -20.40 27.74
CA ASP A 308 17.80 -19.28 28.68
C ASP A 308 16.49 -18.49 28.66
N MET A 309 15.69 -18.61 29.72
CA MET A 309 14.35 -18.03 29.77
C MET A 309 14.35 -16.50 29.75
N GLY A 310 15.42 -15.85 30.22
CA GLY A 310 15.58 -14.40 30.11
C GLY A 310 15.64 -13.95 28.65
N SER A 311 16.52 -14.58 27.88
CA SER A 311 16.68 -14.31 26.44
C SER A 311 15.46 -14.76 25.62
N VAL A 312 14.82 -15.86 25.99
CA VAL A 312 13.55 -16.30 25.38
C VAL A 312 12.47 -15.23 25.54
N GLY A 313 12.33 -14.66 26.74
CA GLY A 313 11.35 -13.60 26.99
C GLY A 313 11.61 -12.35 26.15
N GLN A 314 12.89 -11.94 26.01
CA GLN A 314 13.28 -10.83 25.15
C GLN A 314 12.98 -11.10 23.67
N ALA A 315 13.29 -12.31 23.18
CA ALA A 315 12.97 -12.69 21.81
C ALA A 315 11.46 -12.70 21.55
N LEU A 316 10.65 -13.24 22.45
CA LEU A 316 9.19 -13.21 22.28
C LEU A 316 8.61 -11.79 22.25
N ALA A 317 9.24 -10.82 22.93
CA ALA A 317 8.85 -9.41 22.87
C ALA A 317 9.12 -8.77 21.50
N GLU A 318 10.10 -9.27 20.74
CA GLU A 318 10.45 -8.79 19.39
C GLU A 318 9.72 -9.54 18.26
N LEU A 319 8.93 -10.56 18.61
CA LEU A 319 8.19 -11.39 17.67
C LEU A 319 7.31 -10.52 16.78
N LYS A 320 7.33 -10.76 15.47
CA LYS A 320 6.42 -10.12 14.52
C LYS A 320 5.45 -11.16 13.96
N ALA A 321 4.21 -10.73 13.72
CA ALA A 321 3.25 -11.54 12.99
C ALA A 321 3.78 -11.87 11.58
N VAL A 322 3.48 -13.08 11.11
CA VAL A 322 3.98 -13.63 9.85
C VAL A 322 3.00 -13.30 8.73
N LYS A 323 3.49 -13.19 7.49
CA LYS A 323 2.66 -12.97 6.28
C LYS A 323 1.47 -13.93 6.25
N GLY A 324 0.26 -13.39 6.03
CA GLY A 324 -1.00 -14.13 5.99
C GLY A 324 -1.47 -14.69 7.33
N ARG A 325 -0.86 -14.29 8.46
CA ARG A 325 -1.17 -14.77 9.83
C ARG A 325 -1.16 -13.63 10.84
N GLY A 326 -2.01 -12.62 10.60
CA GLY A 326 -2.20 -11.46 11.47
C GLY A 326 -1.19 -10.34 11.24
N GLN A 327 -0.41 -10.40 10.16
CA GLN A 327 0.52 -9.33 9.80
C GLN A 327 -0.26 -8.05 9.50
N ARG A 328 0.10 -6.95 10.15
CA ARG A 328 -0.57 -5.66 9.95
C ARG A 328 0.20 -4.84 8.93
N HIS A 329 -0.52 -4.33 7.94
CA HIS A 329 -0.01 -3.41 6.94
C HIS A 329 -0.74 -2.08 7.07
N ARG A 330 0.00 -1.03 7.39
CA ARG A 330 -0.52 0.33 7.32
C ARG A 330 -0.38 0.80 5.87
N LEU A 331 -1.50 0.91 5.16
CA LEU A 331 -1.52 1.31 3.76
C LEU A 331 -2.10 2.73 3.66
N GLY A 332 -1.38 3.63 2.98
CA GLY A 332 -1.85 4.99 2.73
C GLY A 332 -2.97 5.01 1.69
N ILE A 333 -4.03 5.76 1.98
CA ILE A 333 -5.19 5.94 1.11
C ILE A 333 -5.65 7.39 1.21
N GLY A 334 -5.40 8.17 0.15
CA GLY A 334 -5.55 9.62 0.21
C GLY A 334 -4.83 10.17 1.45
N GLU A 335 -5.56 10.89 2.30
CA GLU A 335 -5.07 11.50 3.55
C GLU A 335 -5.07 10.55 4.76
N GLY A 336 -5.71 9.40 4.61
CA GLY A 336 -5.85 8.41 5.67
C GLY A 336 -4.89 7.25 5.51
N HIS A 337 -4.95 6.36 6.48
CA HIS A 337 -4.41 5.01 6.36
C HIS A 337 -5.54 4.03 6.60
N LEU A 338 -5.55 2.93 5.85
CA LEU A 338 -6.15 1.71 6.37
C LEU A 338 -5.09 0.92 7.11
N THR A 339 -5.56 0.16 8.09
CA THR A 339 -4.78 -0.94 8.65
C THR A 339 -5.36 -2.23 8.10
N LEU A 340 -4.61 -2.89 7.21
CA LEU A 340 -4.95 -4.22 6.70
C LEU A 340 -4.38 -5.24 7.68
N ILE A 341 -5.24 -6.10 8.20
CA ILE A 341 -4.83 -7.27 9.00
C ILE A 341 -4.81 -8.46 8.04
N ASP A 342 -3.62 -8.88 7.63
CA ASP A 342 -3.42 -9.97 6.67
C ASP A 342 -3.55 -11.34 7.36
N GLU A 343 -4.74 -11.92 7.28
CA GLU A 343 -5.09 -13.30 7.69
C GLU A 343 -5.39 -14.19 6.47
N SER A 344 -4.79 -13.89 5.31
CA SER A 344 -5.17 -14.50 4.03
C SER A 344 -4.60 -15.90 3.75
N TYR A 345 -3.77 -16.46 4.63
CA TYR A 345 -3.05 -17.71 4.32
C TYR A 345 -3.96 -18.94 4.25
N ASN A 346 -4.82 -19.15 5.26
CA ASN A 346 -5.76 -20.26 5.33
C ASN A 346 -6.91 -19.91 6.28
N ALA A 347 -8.10 -20.47 6.04
CA ALA A 347 -9.29 -20.19 6.80
C ALA A 347 -10.00 -21.48 7.25
N ASN A 348 -10.29 -21.53 8.55
CA ASN A 348 -11.19 -22.49 9.20
C ASN A 348 -11.97 -21.76 10.30
N PRO A 349 -13.07 -22.34 10.83
CA PRO A 349 -13.97 -21.63 11.72
C PRO A 349 -13.29 -21.05 12.97
N ALA A 350 -12.32 -21.76 13.55
CA ALA A 350 -11.57 -21.27 14.71
C ALA A 350 -10.65 -20.09 14.36
N SER A 351 -9.92 -20.16 13.24
CA SER A 351 -9.05 -19.08 12.78
C SER A 351 -9.82 -17.81 12.38
N VAL A 352 -10.97 -17.95 11.71
CA VAL A 352 -11.79 -16.79 11.32
C VAL A 352 -12.39 -16.11 12.55
N ARG A 353 -12.84 -16.88 13.56
CA ARG A 353 -13.30 -16.32 14.85
C ARG A 353 -12.19 -15.55 15.58
N ALA A 354 -10.96 -16.05 15.53
CA ALA A 354 -9.80 -15.35 16.09
C ALA A 354 -9.50 -14.04 15.32
N ALA A 355 -9.57 -14.06 13.99
CA ALA A 355 -9.40 -12.87 13.14
C ALA A 355 -10.47 -11.81 13.39
N ILE A 356 -11.74 -12.21 13.54
CA ILE A 356 -12.84 -11.30 13.91
C ILE A 356 -12.58 -10.66 15.28
N SER A 357 -12.13 -11.45 16.26
CA SER A 357 -11.81 -10.94 17.59
C SER A 357 -10.65 -9.93 17.56
N LEU A 358 -9.64 -10.17 16.72
CA LEU A 358 -8.52 -9.25 16.51
C LEU A 358 -8.96 -7.94 15.81
N LEU A 359 -9.85 -8.03 14.83
CA LEU A 359 -10.47 -6.87 14.19
C LEU A 359 -11.28 -6.05 15.21
N ALA A 360 -12.05 -6.71 16.08
CA ALA A 360 -12.84 -6.07 17.12
C ALA A 360 -11.96 -5.31 18.14
N ALA A 361 -10.86 -5.93 18.56
CA ALA A 361 -9.87 -5.33 19.46
C ALA A 361 -9.07 -4.18 18.81
N THR A 362 -9.08 -4.10 17.49
CA THR A 362 -8.46 -2.99 16.76
C THR A 362 -9.34 -1.75 16.85
N ALA A 363 -8.85 -0.71 17.52
CA ALA A 363 -9.51 0.59 17.56
C ALA A 363 -9.35 1.31 16.21
N PRO A 364 -10.45 1.64 15.50
CA PRO A 364 -10.37 2.54 14.35
C PRO A 364 -9.95 3.94 14.83
N GLU A 365 -9.15 4.63 14.03
CA GLU A 365 -8.82 6.03 14.29
C GLU A 365 -9.97 6.94 13.81
N LEU A 366 -10.27 8.00 14.58
CA LEU A 366 -11.31 8.99 14.27
C LEU A 366 -12.69 8.35 14.02
N THR A 367 -13.24 8.50 12.81
CA THR A 367 -14.53 7.93 12.36
C THR A 367 -14.34 6.65 11.54
N GLY A 368 -13.19 5.97 11.70
CA GLY A 368 -12.87 4.77 10.95
C GLY A 368 -13.85 3.63 11.20
N ARG A 369 -13.98 2.75 10.20
CA ARG A 369 -14.89 1.60 10.22
C ARG A 369 -14.10 0.30 10.33
N ARG A 370 -14.64 -0.69 11.04
CA ARG A 370 -14.12 -2.06 11.01
C ARG A 370 -14.84 -2.82 9.90
N ILE A 371 -14.06 -3.41 9.01
CA ILE A 371 -14.59 -4.09 7.82
C ILE A 371 -14.03 -5.50 7.81
N ALA A 372 -14.91 -6.51 7.86
CA ALA A 372 -14.51 -7.89 7.71
C ALA A 372 -14.56 -8.28 6.22
N VAL A 373 -13.43 -8.70 5.66
CA VAL A 373 -13.33 -9.17 4.27
C VAL A 373 -13.08 -10.67 4.29
N LEU A 374 -14.07 -11.47 3.92
CA LEU A 374 -14.07 -12.93 4.13
C LEU A 374 -14.28 -13.67 2.80
N GLY A 375 -13.56 -14.78 2.63
CA GLY A 375 -13.71 -15.70 1.50
C GLY A 375 -13.96 -17.14 1.94
N ASP A 376 -14.44 -17.99 1.04
CA ASP A 376 -14.79 -19.40 1.31
C ASP A 376 -13.73 -20.14 2.15
N MET A 377 -14.17 -20.79 3.23
CA MET A 377 -13.40 -21.79 3.96
C MET A 377 -13.45 -23.11 3.18
N LEU A 378 -12.31 -23.49 2.59
CA LEU A 378 -12.19 -24.71 1.79
C LEU A 378 -12.09 -25.96 2.69
N GLU A 379 -12.25 -27.14 2.08
CA GLU A 379 -12.09 -28.46 2.75
C GLU A 379 -13.10 -28.75 3.88
N MET A 380 -14.26 -28.08 3.86
CA MET A 380 -15.33 -28.28 4.86
C MET A 380 -16.31 -29.40 4.48
N GLY A 381 -16.31 -29.86 3.23
CA GLY A 381 -17.21 -30.90 2.75
C GLY A 381 -18.69 -30.53 2.91
N GLU A 382 -19.50 -31.48 3.37
CA GLU A 382 -20.95 -31.27 3.58
C GLU A 382 -21.27 -30.25 4.68
N PHE A 383 -20.32 -29.96 5.57
CA PHE A 383 -20.48 -28.99 6.66
C PHE A 383 -20.28 -27.54 6.22
N SER A 384 -19.88 -27.30 4.97
CA SER A 384 -19.50 -25.98 4.46
C SER A 384 -20.55 -24.90 4.74
N ALA A 385 -21.82 -25.12 4.39
CA ALA A 385 -22.87 -24.13 4.60
C ALA A 385 -23.04 -23.78 6.10
N GLN A 386 -23.10 -24.78 6.96
CA GLN A 386 -23.27 -24.60 8.41
C GLN A 386 -22.12 -23.79 9.01
N VAL A 387 -20.88 -24.14 8.69
CA VAL A 387 -19.73 -23.46 9.32
C VAL A 387 -19.57 -22.01 8.86
N HIS A 388 -20.04 -21.67 7.65
CA HIS A 388 -20.08 -20.28 7.18
C HIS A 388 -21.21 -19.50 7.86
N GLU A 389 -22.41 -20.07 7.98
CA GLU A 389 -23.54 -19.49 8.72
C GLU A 389 -23.15 -19.15 10.17
N GLU A 390 -22.45 -20.06 10.86
CA GLU A 390 -22.01 -19.90 12.26
C GLU A 390 -21.04 -18.72 12.48
N LEU A 391 -20.49 -18.10 11.43
CA LEU A 391 -19.68 -16.89 11.55
C LEU A 391 -20.50 -15.63 11.86
N GLY A 392 -21.82 -15.66 11.63
CA GLY A 392 -22.71 -14.52 11.89
C GLY A 392 -22.72 -14.09 13.36
N GLY A 393 -22.80 -15.05 14.28
CA GLY A 393 -22.78 -14.79 15.73
C GLY A 393 -21.52 -14.02 16.19
N PRO A 394 -20.30 -14.51 15.89
CA PRO A 394 -19.06 -13.80 16.18
C PRO A 394 -18.95 -12.40 15.59
N LEU A 395 -19.42 -12.17 14.35
CA LEU A 395 -19.42 -10.84 13.72
C LEU A 395 -20.32 -9.86 14.48
N LEU A 396 -21.54 -10.29 14.80
CA LEU A 396 -22.52 -9.49 15.54
C LEU A 396 -22.05 -9.19 16.97
N ALA A 397 -21.55 -10.20 17.69
CA ALA A 397 -21.03 -10.03 19.04
C ALA A 397 -19.83 -9.07 19.10
N SER A 398 -19.10 -8.94 17.99
CA SER A 398 -17.94 -8.05 17.84
C SER A 398 -18.30 -6.63 17.37
N GLY A 399 -19.58 -6.36 17.11
CA GLY A 399 -20.05 -5.07 16.59
C GLY A 399 -19.49 -4.72 15.21
N ILE A 400 -19.26 -5.72 14.35
CA ILE A 400 -18.80 -5.50 12.98
C ILE A 400 -20.01 -5.22 12.09
N GLU A 401 -20.12 -3.98 11.61
CA GLU A 401 -21.25 -3.50 10.83
C GLU A 401 -21.04 -3.62 9.31
N HIS A 402 -19.80 -3.81 8.85
CA HIS A 402 -19.47 -3.95 7.43
C HIS A 402 -18.80 -5.29 7.15
N VAL A 403 -19.41 -6.10 6.28
CA VAL A 403 -18.96 -7.45 5.95
C VAL A 403 -18.95 -7.64 4.43
N TRP A 404 -17.77 -7.83 3.86
CA TRP A 404 -17.59 -8.02 2.43
C TRP A 404 -17.16 -9.45 2.13
N LEU A 405 -17.93 -10.14 1.31
CA LEU A 405 -17.89 -11.58 1.13
C LEU A 405 -17.55 -11.96 -0.30
N ALA A 406 -16.71 -12.97 -0.50
CA ALA A 406 -16.47 -13.59 -1.79
C ALA A 406 -16.53 -15.12 -1.73
N GLY A 407 -17.09 -15.72 -2.78
CA GLY A 407 -17.15 -17.16 -2.94
C GLY A 407 -18.54 -17.74 -2.69
N LYS A 408 -18.76 -18.95 -3.19
CA LYS A 408 -20.11 -19.54 -3.26
C LYS A 408 -20.62 -19.98 -1.89
N GLU A 409 -19.72 -20.45 -1.03
CA GLU A 409 -20.05 -20.97 0.30
C GLU A 409 -20.38 -19.82 1.27
N MET A 410 -19.81 -18.64 1.04
CA MET A 410 -20.14 -17.40 1.77
C MET A 410 -21.58 -16.92 1.59
N ALA A 411 -22.35 -17.47 0.64
CA ALA A 411 -23.78 -17.18 0.52
C ALA A 411 -24.56 -17.59 1.79
N ALA A 412 -24.15 -18.67 2.47
CA ALA A 412 -24.78 -19.09 3.73
C ALA A 412 -24.61 -18.03 4.84
N LEU A 413 -23.44 -17.40 4.93
CA LEU A 413 -23.21 -16.30 5.87
C LEU A 413 -24.01 -15.05 5.48
N ARG A 414 -24.04 -14.69 4.19
CA ARG A 414 -24.83 -13.55 3.69
C ARG A 414 -26.29 -13.68 4.11
N ASP A 415 -26.88 -14.86 3.93
CA ASP A 415 -28.30 -15.09 4.18
C ASP A 415 -28.64 -15.17 5.69
N ALA A 416 -27.64 -15.42 6.54
CA ALA A 416 -27.78 -15.49 7.99
C ALA A 416 -27.59 -14.14 8.70
N LEU A 417 -26.95 -13.16 8.05
CA LEU A 417 -26.71 -11.83 8.63
C LEU A 417 -27.99 -10.96 8.58
N PRO A 418 -28.32 -10.23 9.65
CA PRO A 418 -29.48 -9.34 9.68
C PRO A 418 -29.24 -8.06 8.87
N ASP A 419 -30.33 -7.39 8.47
CA ASP A 419 -30.32 -6.12 7.70
C ASP A 419 -29.52 -4.97 8.37
N SER A 420 -29.20 -5.09 9.67
CA SER A 420 -28.36 -4.12 10.37
C SER A 420 -26.88 -4.19 9.99
N VAL A 421 -26.45 -5.22 9.26
CA VAL A 421 -25.09 -5.39 8.78
C VAL A 421 -25.05 -5.04 7.28
N ASP A 422 -24.16 -4.14 6.88
CA ASP A 422 -23.90 -3.83 5.48
C ASP A 422 -23.08 -4.96 4.85
N VAL A 423 -23.77 -5.84 4.13
CA VAL A 423 -23.19 -7.00 3.46
C VAL A 423 -23.03 -6.75 1.97
N GLN A 424 -21.79 -6.92 1.48
CA GLN A 424 -21.48 -6.88 0.04
C GLN A 424 -20.99 -8.25 -0.40
N TYR A 425 -21.72 -8.92 -1.30
CA TYR A 425 -21.42 -10.29 -1.72
C TYR A 425 -21.01 -10.34 -3.20
N PHE A 426 -19.93 -11.07 -3.48
CA PHE A 426 -19.43 -11.32 -4.82
C PHE A 426 -19.19 -12.81 -5.04
N GLU A 427 -19.41 -13.32 -6.26
CA GLU A 427 -19.14 -14.73 -6.56
C GLU A 427 -17.65 -15.05 -6.62
N THR A 428 -16.78 -14.06 -6.89
CA THR A 428 -15.34 -14.25 -7.07
C THR A 428 -14.52 -13.26 -6.24
N THR A 429 -13.34 -13.69 -5.82
CA THR A 429 -12.38 -12.86 -5.09
C THR A 429 -11.89 -11.66 -5.91
N ASP A 430 -11.80 -11.81 -7.25
CA ASP A 430 -11.38 -10.71 -8.13
C ASP A 430 -12.40 -9.55 -8.12
N ALA A 431 -13.69 -9.87 -8.19
CA ALA A 431 -14.76 -8.87 -8.15
C ALA A 431 -14.81 -8.16 -6.78
N LEU A 432 -14.65 -8.91 -5.69
CA LEU A 432 -14.52 -8.33 -4.36
C LEU A 432 -13.27 -7.44 -4.24
N THR A 433 -12.14 -7.84 -4.82
CA THR A 433 -10.89 -7.05 -4.79
C THR A 433 -11.08 -5.70 -5.48
N GLU A 434 -11.71 -5.69 -6.65
CA GLU A 434 -12.03 -4.45 -7.36
C GLU A 434 -12.95 -3.54 -6.52
N TYR A 435 -13.97 -4.13 -5.86
CA TYR A 435 -14.84 -3.40 -4.95
C TYR A 435 -14.09 -2.84 -3.74
N VAL A 436 -13.23 -3.63 -3.08
CA VAL A 436 -12.42 -3.20 -1.94
C VAL A 436 -11.55 -2.01 -2.34
N VAL A 437 -10.84 -2.08 -3.47
CA VAL A 437 -9.95 -1.00 -3.91
C VAL A 437 -10.74 0.29 -4.23
N ARG A 438 -11.94 0.18 -4.79
CA ARG A 438 -12.79 1.33 -5.13
C ARG A 438 -13.54 1.92 -3.94
N SER A 439 -13.98 1.06 -3.02
CA SER A 439 -14.79 1.44 -1.85
C SER A 439 -13.95 2.06 -0.75
N VAL A 440 -12.63 2.02 -0.90
CA VAL A 440 -11.67 2.64 -0.01
C VAL A 440 -11.00 3.84 -0.70
N ILE A 441 -11.78 4.71 -1.34
CA ILE A 441 -11.28 6.01 -1.86
C ILE A 441 -11.96 7.14 -1.07
N PRO A 442 -11.24 8.20 -0.63
CA PRO A 442 -11.86 9.35 0.00
C PRO A 442 -12.64 10.22 -1.00
N GLY A 443 -13.81 10.70 -0.59
CA GLY A 443 -14.70 11.58 -1.38
C GLY A 443 -14.27 13.06 -1.42
N ASP A 444 -13.03 13.34 -1.03
CA ASP A 444 -12.58 14.69 -0.62
C ASP A 444 -12.49 15.67 -1.79
N VAL A 445 -12.14 15.22 -3.00
CA VAL A 445 -12.15 16.10 -4.19
C VAL A 445 -13.57 16.59 -4.51
N GLY A 446 -14.55 15.68 -4.42
CA GLY A 446 -15.95 16.03 -4.62
C GLY A 446 -16.45 16.94 -3.50
N ALA A 447 -16.14 16.61 -2.25
CA ALA A 447 -16.55 17.38 -1.09
C ALA A 447 -15.90 18.78 -1.05
N ALA A 448 -14.62 18.91 -1.40
CA ALA A 448 -13.91 20.18 -1.55
C ALA A 448 -14.51 21.04 -2.67
N LEU A 449 -14.88 20.43 -3.80
CA LEU A 449 -15.58 21.13 -4.88
C LEU A 449 -16.93 21.67 -4.39
N PHE A 450 -17.77 20.82 -3.79
CA PHE A 450 -19.09 21.21 -3.31
C PHE A 450 -19.02 22.27 -2.21
N THR A 451 -18.14 22.08 -1.22
CA THR A 451 -17.97 23.04 -0.11
C THR A 451 -17.41 24.38 -0.58
N SER A 452 -16.42 24.38 -1.49
CA SER A 452 -15.89 25.61 -2.08
C SER A 452 -16.95 26.37 -2.87
N ALA A 453 -17.72 25.66 -3.70
CA ALA A 453 -18.84 26.25 -4.43
C ALA A 453 -19.89 26.82 -3.47
N PHE A 454 -20.28 26.05 -2.45
CA PHE A 454 -21.26 26.44 -1.46
C PHE A 454 -20.85 27.70 -0.68
N ILE A 455 -19.58 27.79 -0.25
CA ILE A 455 -19.02 28.99 0.40
C ILE A 455 -19.19 30.20 -0.52
N VAL A 456 -18.79 30.09 -1.79
CA VAL A 456 -18.86 31.21 -2.73
C VAL A 456 -20.31 31.60 -3.04
N PHE A 457 -21.22 30.64 -3.23
CA PHE A 457 -22.64 30.90 -3.47
C PHE A 457 -23.33 31.56 -2.28
N MET A 458 -23.11 31.05 -1.07
CA MET A 458 -23.81 31.49 0.14
C MET A 458 -23.33 32.87 0.61
N PHE A 459 -22.02 33.13 0.52
CA PHE A 459 -21.43 34.40 0.99
C PHE A 459 -21.23 35.44 -0.11
N GLY A 460 -21.27 35.04 -1.38
CA GLY A 460 -21.05 35.90 -2.55
C GLY A 460 -21.93 37.15 -2.59
N PRO A 461 -23.28 37.06 -2.47
CA PRO A 461 -24.15 38.23 -2.50
C PRO A 461 -23.82 39.26 -1.41
N ARG A 462 -23.47 38.80 -0.20
CA ARG A 462 -23.07 39.66 0.92
C ARG A 462 -21.75 40.37 0.63
N MET A 463 -20.78 39.64 0.08
CA MET A 463 -19.47 40.20 -0.29
C MET A 463 -19.59 41.23 -1.41
N ILE A 464 -20.33 40.93 -2.47
CA ILE A 464 -20.57 41.83 -3.61
C ILE A 464 -21.22 43.13 -3.14
N ASN A 465 -22.24 43.06 -2.28
CA ASN A 465 -22.90 44.25 -1.74
C ASN A 465 -21.94 45.10 -0.87
N SER A 466 -21.13 44.45 -0.03
CA SER A 466 -20.13 45.14 0.79
C SER A 466 -19.07 45.85 -0.07
N LEU A 467 -18.56 45.19 -1.10
CA LEU A 467 -17.61 45.78 -2.05
C LEU A 467 -18.23 46.92 -2.85
N ARG A 468 -19.48 46.78 -3.29
CA ARG A 468 -20.21 47.84 -4.00
C ARG A 468 -20.34 49.11 -3.15
N ILE A 469 -20.66 48.97 -1.86
CA ILE A 469 -20.75 50.10 -0.92
C ILE A 469 -19.38 50.76 -0.71
N ARG A 470 -18.31 49.95 -0.55
CA ARG A 470 -16.96 50.45 -0.26
C ARG A 470 -16.25 51.07 -1.47
N GLN A 471 -16.49 50.54 -2.67
CA GLN A 471 -15.81 50.98 -3.90
C GLN A 471 -16.59 52.07 -4.64
N GLY A 472 -17.89 52.22 -4.40
CA GLY A 472 -18.74 53.28 -4.96
C GLY A 472 -18.78 53.29 -6.49
N LYS A 473 -17.82 53.99 -7.13
CA LYS A 473 -17.68 54.10 -8.59
C LYS A 473 -16.99 52.88 -9.24
N GLY A 474 -16.49 51.94 -8.43
CA GLY A 474 -15.69 50.81 -8.92
C GLY A 474 -14.30 51.27 -9.39
N GLN A 475 -13.64 50.42 -10.18
CA GLN A 475 -12.32 50.72 -10.74
C GLN A 475 -12.44 51.59 -12.00
N PRO A 476 -11.58 52.63 -12.18
CA PRO A 476 -11.57 53.45 -13.39
C PRO A 476 -11.19 52.63 -14.63
N ILE A 477 -12.01 52.71 -15.68
CA ILE A 477 -11.77 52.03 -16.97
C ILE A 477 -10.77 52.84 -17.81
N ARG A 478 -9.78 52.17 -18.40
CA ARG A 478 -8.73 52.84 -19.19
C ARG A 478 -9.29 53.49 -20.46
N ALA A 479 -8.80 54.70 -20.78
CA ALA A 479 -9.26 55.48 -21.93
C ALA A 479 -8.83 54.91 -23.30
N ASP A 480 -7.78 54.08 -23.32
CA ASP A 480 -7.24 53.38 -24.50
C ASP A 480 -7.85 51.98 -24.71
N GLY A 481 -8.84 51.59 -23.88
CA GLY A 481 -9.64 50.35 -23.96
C GLY A 481 -10.72 50.34 -25.06
N PRO A 482 -11.38 49.20 -25.35
CA PRO A 482 -12.52 49.17 -26.26
C PRO A 482 -13.71 49.96 -25.67
N GLN A 483 -14.38 50.76 -26.51
CA GLN A 483 -15.43 51.69 -26.04
C GLN A 483 -16.67 51.00 -25.46
N THR A 484 -16.89 49.73 -25.79
CA THR A 484 -17.97 48.89 -25.25
C THR A 484 -17.86 48.69 -23.74
N HIS A 485 -16.65 48.74 -23.16
CA HIS A 485 -16.41 48.53 -21.73
C HIS A 485 -16.89 49.69 -20.86
N PHE A 486 -17.04 50.91 -21.37
CA PHE A 486 -17.53 52.05 -20.59
C PHE A 486 -18.95 51.85 -20.02
N LYS A 487 -19.73 50.94 -20.62
CA LYS A 487 -21.06 50.55 -20.11
C LYS A 487 -21.00 49.72 -18.82
N LYS A 488 -19.82 49.23 -18.42
CA LYS A 488 -19.58 48.42 -17.23
C LYS A 488 -19.09 49.23 -16.02
N ALA A 489 -19.13 50.56 -16.11
CA ALA A 489 -18.72 51.44 -15.01
C ALA A 489 -19.60 51.24 -13.76
N GLY A 490 -18.98 51.12 -12.59
CA GLY A 490 -19.67 50.92 -11.31
C GLY A 490 -19.77 49.46 -10.82
N THR A 491 -19.35 48.47 -11.62
CA THR A 491 -19.23 47.08 -11.13
C THR A 491 -18.03 46.95 -10.18
N PRO A 492 -18.20 46.35 -8.98
CA PRO A 492 -17.08 46.17 -8.05
C PRO A 492 -16.03 45.21 -8.61
N THR A 493 -14.76 45.49 -8.27
CA THR A 493 -13.59 44.62 -8.53
C THR A 493 -13.20 43.86 -7.25
N MET A 494 -12.17 43.01 -7.29
CA MET A 494 -11.71 42.12 -6.20
C MET A 494 -12.58 40.87 -5.95
N GLY A 495 -13.25 40.37 -6.98
CA GLY A 495 -13.93 39.08 -6.95
C GLY A 495 -13.04 37.91 -6.58
N GLY A 496 -11.72 38.05 -6.76
CA GLY A 496 -10.71 37.12 -6.27
C GLY A 496 -10.81 36.80 -4.78
N LEU A 497 -11.29 37.72 -3.93
CA LEU A 497 -11.51 37.44 -2.50
C LEU A 497 -12.56 36.34 -2.28
N MET A 498 -13.61 36.30 -3.11
CA MET A 498 -14.62 35.24 -3.06
C MET A 498 -14.00 33.91 -3.45
N ILE A 499 -13.25 33.89 -4.54
CA ILE A 499 -12.57 32.69 -5.04
C ILE A 499 -11.59 32.15 -3.99
N LEU A 500 -10.75 33.02 -3.43
CA LEU A 500 -9.79 32.67 -2.38
C LEU A 500 -10.47 32.14 -1.12
N ALA A 501 -11.57 32.75 -0.67
CA ALA A 501 -12.32 32.26 0.47
C ALA A 501 -12.90 30.84 0.22
N GLY A 502 -13.39 30.59 -1.01
CA GLY A 502 -13.83 29.26 -1.43
C GLY A 502 -12.69 28.24 -1.43
N ILE A 503 -11.59 28.56 -2.14
CA ILE A 503 -10.41 27.67 -2.24
C ILE A 503 -9.85 27.36 -0.86
N VAL A 504 -9.60 28.37 -0.03
CA VAL A 504 -9.04 28.19 1.31
C VAL A 504 -10.02 27.42 2.21
N GLY A 505 -11.31 27.76 2.18
CA GLY A 505 -12.31 27.07 2.99
C GLY A 505 -12.45 25.60 2.62
N GLY A 506 -12.52 25.27 1.32
CA GLY A 506 -12.54 23.89 0.85
C GLY A 506 -11.24 23.15 1.14
N SER A 507 -10.09 23.80 0.93
CA SER A 507 -8.78 23.17 1.17
C SER A 507 -8.52 22.92 2.65
N LEU A 508 -8.89 23.83 3.55
CA LEU A 508 -8.67 23.63 5.00
C LEU A 508 -9.56 22.53 5.60
N LEU A 509 -10.68 22.22 4.95
CA LEU A 509 -11.61 21.19 5.42
C LEU A 509 -11.28 19.80 4.89
N TRP A 510 -10.66 19.73 3.70
CA TRP A 510 -10.56 18.49 2.94
C TRP A 510 -9.17 18.15 2.44
N ALA A 511 -8.19 19.06 2.55
CA ALA A 511 -6.81 18.83 2.10
C ALA A 511 -5.85 18.64 3.30
N ASP A 512 -4.86 17.75 3.16
CA ASP A 512 -3.95 17.36 4.22
C ASP A 512 -2.89 18.44 4.38
N LEU A 513 -3.01 19.20 5.47
CA LEU A 513 -2.09 20.30 5.78
C LEU A 513 -0.73 19.82 6.28
N SER A 514 -0.54 18.52 6.52
CA SER A 514 0.78 17.93 6.75
C SER A 514 1.59 17.82 5.44
N ASN A 515 0.90 17.87 4.29
CA ASN A 515 1.51 17.74 2.98
C ASN A 515 2.17 19.06 2.51
N ILE A 516 3.50 19.03 2.32
CA ILE A 516 4.28 20.21 1.91
C ILE A 516 3.84 20.74 0.54
N TYR A 517 3.43 19.88 -0.39
CA TYR A 517 2.97 20.34 -1.71
C TYR A 517 1.68 21.15 -1.60
N VAL A 518 0.75 20.72 -0.74
CA VAL A 518 -0.49 21.44 -0.44
C VAL A 518 -0.18 22.79 0.19
N VAL A 519 0.61 22.80 1.27
CA VAL A 519 0.97 24.02 2.00
C VAL A 519 1.70 25.01 1.10
N ALA A 520 2.69 24.56 0.34
CA ALA A 520 3.44 25.42 -0.57
C ALA A 520 2.54 26.02 -1.66
N THR A 521 1.61 25.23 -2.22
CA THR A 521 0.65 25.70 -3.22
C THR A 521 -0.32 26.73 -2.63
N LEU A 522 -0.86 26.49 -1.42
CA LEU A 522 -1.74 27.44 -0.74
C LEU A 522 -1.01 28.74 -0.37
N LEU A 523 0.24 28.67 0.08
CA LEU A 523 1.05 29.84 0.40
C LEU A 523 1.36 30.68 -0.84
N VAL A 524 1.67 30.06 -1.99
CA VAL A 524 1.80 30.79 -3.26
C VAL A 524 0.47 31.46 -3.63
N THR A 525 -0.64 30.72 -3.54
CA THR A 525 -1.98 31.21 -3.87
C THR A 525 -2.36 32.43 -3.02
N LEU A 526 -2.18 32.34 -1.70
CA LEU A 526 -2.45 33.44 -0.76
C LEU A 526 -1.48 34.60 -0.95
N GLY A 527 -0.19 34.31 -1.19
CA GLY A 527 0.82 35.33 -1.42
C GLY A 527 0.56 36.15 -2.69
N PHE A 528 0.27 35.47 -3.80
CA PHE A 528 -0.07 36.13 -5.07
C PHE A 528 -1.43 36.84 -4.98
N GLY A 529 -2.40 36.23 -4.28
CA GLY A 529 -3.67 36.87 -3.96
C GLY A 529 -3.52 38.15 -3.14
N ALA A 530 -2.63 38.17 -2.15
CA ALA A 530 -2.34 39.36 -1.34
C ALA A 530 -1.68 40.47 -2.17
N ILE A 531 -0.78 40.12 -3.08
CA ILE A 531 -0.16 41.05 -4.03
C ILE A 531 -1.23 41.66 -4.94
N GLY A 532 -2.10 40.82 -5.53
CA GLY A 532 -3.18 41.27 -6.39
C GLY A 532 -4.21 42.14 -5.65
N PHE A 533 -4.56 41.76 -4.42
CA PHE A 533 -5.43 42.55 -3.56
C PHE A 533 -4.87 43.93 -3.26
N TYR A 534 -3.57 44.00 -2.93
CA TYR A 534 -2.91 45.28 -2.70
C TYR A 534 -2.94 46.17 -3.95
N ASP A 535 -2.72 45.57 -5.13
CA ASP A 535 -2.77 46.29 -6.40
C ASP A 535 -4.19 46.82 -6.73
N ASP A 536 -5.21 45.97 -6.64
CA ASP A 536 -6.62 46.35 -6.82
C ASP A 536 -7.02 47.45 -5.82
N TYR A 537 -6.58 47.33 -4.56
CA TYR A 537 -6.88 48.29 -3.50
C TYR A 537 -6.29 49.66 -3.79
N LEU A 538 -5.05 49.72 -4.28
CA LEU A 538 -4.42 50.97 -4.69
C LEU A 538 -5.16 51.62 -5.86
N LYS A 539 -5.52 50.84 -6.89
CA LYS A 539 -6.24 51.36 -8.07
C LYS A 539 -7.60 51.96 -7.70
N VAL A 540 -8.34 51.28 -6.84
CA VAL A 540 -9.66 51.76 -6.35
C VAL A 540 -9.51 52.98 -5.44
N THR A 541 -8.63 52.93 -4.45
CA THR A 541 -8.51 54.01 -3.44
C THR A 541 -7.94 55.29 -4.05
N LYS A 542 -6.99 55.18 -4.98
CA LYS A 542 -6.38 56.33 -5.65
C LYS A 542 -7.17 56.83 -6.85
N GLN A 543 -8.18 56.08 -7.30
CA GLN A 543 -8.95 56.36 -8.52
C GLN A 543 -8.01 56.55 -9.73
N THR A 544 -7.02 55.68 -9.86
CA THR A 544 -6.07 55.66 -10.98
C THR A 544 -5.99 54.27 -11.59
N ASP A 545 -5.66 54.21 -12.88
CA ASP A 545 -5.34 52.97 -13.59
C ASP A 545 -3.95 52.40 -13.24
N LYS A 546 -3.10 53.21 -12.59
CA LYS A 546 -1.78 52.83 -12.08
C LYS A 546 -1.88 52.18 -10.70
N GLY A 547 -1.40 50.94 -10.61
CA GLY A 547 -1.33 50.15 -9.37
C GLY A 547 0.07 50.12 -8.75
N PHE A 548 0.37 49.00 -8.12
CA PHE A 548 1.66 48.64 -7.55
C PHE A 548 2.77 48.64 -8.62
N SER A 549 4.00 48.96 -8.22
CA SER A 549 5.14 49.01 -9.13
C SER A 549 5.40 47.61 -9.71
N GLY A 550 5.31 47.46 -11.04
CA GLY A 550 5.47 46.16 -11.69
C GLY A 550 6.82 45.47 -11.39
N LYS A 551 7.90 46.25 -11.21
CA LYS A 551 9.23 45.68 -10.83
C LYS A 551 9.23 45.15 -9.39
N ALA A 552 8.63 45.89 -8.46
CA ALA A 552 8.54 45.47 -7.07
C ALA A 552 7.61 44.25 -6.94
N ARG A 553 6.49 44.26 -7.68
CA ARG A 553 5.54 43.16 -7.78
C ARG A 553 6.21 41.86 -8.22
N LEU A 554 6.87 41.88 -9.38
CA LEU A 554 7.60 40.72 -9.91
C LEU A 554 8.67 40.22 -8.94
N GLY A 555 9.40 41.13 -8.27
CA GLY A 555 10.41 40.75 -7.28
C GLY A 555 9.84 39.95 -6.11
N ILE A 556 8.67 40.34 -5.59
CA ILE A 556 7.99 39.63 -4.49
C ILE A 556 7.40 38.30 -5.00
N GLU A 557 6.79 38.28 -6.19
CA GLU A 557 6.26 37.06 -6.80
C GLU A 557 7.37 35.98 -6.96
N PHE A 558 8.54 36.37 -7.47
CA PHE A 558 9.71 35.47 -7.59
C PHE A 558 10.25 35.02 -6.23
N LEU A 559 10.21 35.87 -5.20
CA LEU A 559 10.62 35.48 -3.85
C LEU A 559 9.69 34.40 -3.28
N ILE A 560 8.38 34.60 -3.36
CA ILE A 560 7.38 33.65 -2.86
C ILE A 560 7.48 32.33 -3.63
N ALA A 561 7.53 32.40 -4.97
CA ALA A 561 7.65 31.22 -5.82
C ALA A 561 8.97 30.47 -5.56
N GLY A 562 10.09 31.16 -5.42
CA GLY A 562 11.40 30.54 -5.15
C GLY A 562 11.42 29.79 -3.81
N ILE A 563 10.81 30.35 -2.76
CA ILE A 563 10.69 29.67 -1.46
C ILE A 563 9.84 28.39 -1.59
N ALA A 564 8.68 28.48 -2.26
CA ALA A 564 7.81 27.33 -2.47
C ALA A 564 8.52 26.22 -3.25
N VAL A 565 9.18 26.55 -4.36
CA VAL A 565 9.92 25.59 -5.19
C VAL A 565 11.10 24.99 -4.42
N PHE A 566 11.79 25.76 -3.58
CA PHE A 566 12.84 25.24 -2.72
C PHE A 566 12.32 24.13 -1.80
N PHE A 567 11.20 24.36 -1.10
CA PHE A 567 10.62 23.35 -0.21
C PHE A 567 10.09 22.13 -0.95
N MET A 568 9.40 22.33 -2.09
CA MET A 568 8.94 21.23 -2.94
C MET A 568 10.11 20.38 -3.47
N MET A 569 11.19 21.02 -3.90
CA MET A 569 12.40 20.34 -4.38
C MET A 569 13.10 19.58 -3.26
N ARG A 570 13.20 20.18 -2.05
CA ARG A 570 13.82 19.53 -0.89
C ARG A 570 13.05 18.30 -0.42
N LEU A 571 11.72 18.36 -0.41
CA LEU A 571 10.89 17.18 -0.11
C LEU A 571 11.13 16.10 -1.16
N ALA A 572 11.03 16.45 -2.45
CA ALA A 572 11.22 15.51 -3.55
C ALA A 572 12.57 14.79 -3.50
N MET A 573 13.65 15.47 -3.10
CA MET A 573 14.98 14.85 -2.92
C MET A 573 15.02 13.80 -1.80
N VAL A 574 14.22 13.97 -0.75
CA VAL A 574 14.20 13.05 0.42
C VAL A 574 13.29 11.84 0.16
N THR A 575 12.24 12.03 -0.65
CA THR A 575 11.24 10.99 -0.96
C THR A 575 11.50 10.30 -2.31
N GLU A 576 12.65 10.54 -2.95
CA GLU A 576 12.98 10.01 -4.27
C GLU A 576 13.12 8.47 -4.23
N PRO A 577 12.36 7.73 -5.07
CA PRO A 577 12.56 6.28 -5.22
C PRO A 577 13.93 5.98 -5.82
N ALA A 578 14.55 4.88 -5.40
CA ALA A 578 15.91 4.46 -5.80
C ALA A 578 16.16 4.31 -7.32
N GLY A 579 15.12 4.38 -8.16
CA GLY A 579 15.20 4.17 -9.61
C GLY A 579 15.38 5.41 -10.49
N ASN A 580 15.26 6.64 -9.96
CA ASN A 580 15.41 7.86 -10.78
C ASN A 580 16.12 9.00 -10.02
N PRO A 581 17.42 8.83 -9.71
CA PRO A 581 18.17 9.84 -8.98
C PRO A 581 18.18 11.13 -9.80
N HIS A 582 17.81 12.26 -9.18
CA HIS A 582 17.76 13.62 -9.78
C HIS A 582 16.41 14.06 -10.37
N LEU A 583 15.31 13.35 -10.21
CA LEU A 583 13.99 13.84 -10.65
C LEU A 583 13.64 15.20 -10.02
N ALA A 584 13.99 15.40 -8.74
CA ALA A 584 13.73 16.62 -7.99
C ALA A 584 14.35 17.87 -8.64
N THR A 585 15.52 17.75 -9.25
CA THR A 585 16.27 18.85 -9.89
C THR A 585 16.16 18.86 -11.40
N SER A 586 15.35 17.98 -11.97
CA SER A 586 15.19 17.83 -13.41
C SER A 586 13.87 18.36 -13.91
N VAL A 587 13.87 18.77 -15.17
CA VAL A 587 12.68 19.08 -15.96
C VAL A 587 12.34 17.85 -16.80
N ALA A 588 11.10 17.37 -16.70
CA ALA A 588 10.64 16.20 -17.44
C ALA A 588 10.10 16.60 -18.82
N PHE A 589 10.52 15.87 -19.86
CA PHE A 589 10.03 16.12 -21.21
C PHE A 589 8.81 15.25 -21.54
N PRO A 590 7.67 15.82 -21.93
CA PRO A 590 6.40 15.09 -22.00
C PRO A 590 6.28 14.08 -23.16
N PHE A 591 7.22 14.05 -24.10
CA PHE A 591 7.19 13.17 -25.29
C PHE A 591 8.33 12.13 -25.31
N ALA A 592 9.11 12.02 -24.22
CA ALA A 592 10.24 11.11 -24.15
C ALA A 592 10.33 10.51 -22.74
N LYS A 593 10.17 9.18 -22.64
CA LYS A 593 9.97 8.44 -21.37
C LYS A 593 11.03 8.71 -20.30
N ASP A 594 12.29 8.75 -20.70
CA ASP A 594 13.44 8.86 -19.78
C ASP A 594 14.23 10.16 -19.97
N PHE A 595 13.69 11.12 -20.74
CA PHE A 595 14.42 12.36 -21.01
C PHE A 595 14.18 13.39 -19.91
N LEU A 596 15.11 13.42 -18.97
CA LEU A 596 15.19 14.39 -17.88
C LEU A 596 16.35 15.35 -18.13
N ILE A 597 16.07 16.66 -18.10
CA ILE A 597 17.11 17.69 -18.13
C ILE A 597 17.40 18.12 -16.70
N ASN A 598 18.46 17.57 -16.12
CA ASN A 598 18.91 17.96 -14.79
C ASN A 598 19.55 19.35 -14.82
N ILE A 599 18.93 20.30 -14.13
CA ILE A 599 19.41 21.68 -14.01
C ILE A 599 19.88 22.03 -12.59
N GLY A 600 19.93 21.03 -11.69
CA GLY A 600 20.40 21.22 -10.32
C GLY A 600 19.59 22.28 -9.57
N TYR A 601 20.27 23.08 -8.76
CA TYR A 601 19.65 24.19 -8.01
C TYR A 601 19.07 25.30 -8.89
N PHE A 602 19.45 25.36 -10.18
CA PHE A 602 18.81 26.28 -11.13
C PHE A 602 17.31 25.96 -11.32
N PHE A 603 16.88 24.76 -10.95
CA PHE A 603 15.46 24.39 -10.90
C PHE A 603 14.63 25.36 -10.04
N ILE A 604 15.18 25.95 -8.99
CA ILE A 604 14.47 26.94 -8.17
C ILE A 604 14.09 28.19 -9.00
N LEU A 605 15.02 28.66 -9.84
CA LEU A 605 14.78 29.79 -10.73
C LEU A 605 13.82 29.42 -11.86
N PHE A 606 13.98 28.22 -12.43
CA PHE A 606 13.09 27.72 -13.48
C PHE A 606 11.66 27.50 -13.00
N GLY A 607 11.47 26.77 -11.90
CA GLY A 607 10.15 26.56 -11.29
C GLY A 607 9.53 27.87 -10.82
N GLY A 608 10.34 28.79 -10.27
CA GLY A 608 9.90 30.15 -9.95
C GLY A 608 9.39 30.89 -11.18
N PHE A 609 10.10 30.79 -12.31
CA PHE A 609 9.66 31.37 -13.59
C PHE A 609 8.34 30.76 -14.08
N VAL A 610 8.14 29.45 -13.96
CA VAL A 610 6.88 28.78 -14.33
C VAL A 610 5.71 29.30 -13.50
N ILE A 611 5.87 29.39 -12.17
CA ILE A 611 4.83 29.88 -11.25
C ILE A 611 4.50 31.37 -11.52
N VAL A 612 5.52 32.22 -11.59
CA VAL A 612 5.35 33.66 -11.83
C VAL A 612 4.78 33.93 -13.22
N GLY A 613 5.26 33.19 -14.22
CA GLY A 613 4.79 33.26 -15.60
C GLY A 613 3.31 32.88 -15.70
N ALA A 614 2.90 31.79 -15.05
CA ALA A 614 1.50 31.36 -14.98
C ALA A 614 0.61 32.41 -14.32
N GLY A 615 1.02 32.96 -13.17
CA GLY A 615 0.32 34.04 -12.46
C GLY A 615 0.05 35.25 -13.36
N ASN A 616 1.10 35.77 -13.99
CA ASN A 616 0.97 36.95 -14.86
C ASN A 616 0.21 36.64 -16.16
N ALA A 617 0.29 35.41 -16.67
CA ALA A 617 -0.41 35.01 -17.88
C ALA A 617 -1.93 34.96 -17.68
N VAL A 618 -2.39 34.38 -16.57
CA VAL A 618 -3.80 34.39 -16.19
C VAL A 618 -4.27 35.82 -15.92
N ASN A 619 -3.45 36.65 -15.27
CA ASN A 619 -3.78 38.07 -15.05
C ASN A 619 -3.98 38.87 -16.35
N LEU A 620 -3.17 38.62 -17.38
CA LEU A 620 -3.35 39.27 -18.69
C LEU A 620 -4.60 38.78 -19.45
N THR A 621 -5.13 37.62 -19.09
CA THR A 621 -6.33 37.04 -19.70
C THR A 621 -7.63 37.51 -19.00
N ASP A 622 -7.54 38.04 -17.78
CA ASP A 622 -8.67 38.59 -17.03
C ASP A 622 -9.10 39.99 -17.53
N GLY A 623 -9.56 40.06 -18.78
CA GLY A 623 -9.99 41.29 -19.47
C GLY A 623 -11.46 41.33 -19.89
N LEU A 624 -12.15 40.18 -19.89
CA LEU A 624 -13.55 40.00 -20.30
C LEU A 624 -14.32 39.11 -19.31
N ASP A 625 -15.64 39.29 -19.26
CA ASP A 625 -16.55 38.60 -18.33
C ASP A 625 -16.52 37.09 -18.59
N GLY A 626 -16.12 36.29 -17.60
CA GLY A 626 -16.04 34.83 -17.71
C GLY A 626 -14.88 34.30 -18.56
N LEU A 627 -14.03 35.15 -19.13
CA LEU A 627 -12.95 34.72 -20.03
C LEU A 627 -11.85 33.95 -19.28
N ALA A 628 -11.43 34.41 -18.11
CA ALA A 628 -10.29 33.81 -17.39
C ALA A 628 -10.70 32.60 -16.54
N ILE A 629 -11.84 32.65 -15.84
CA ILE A 629 -12.18 31.61 -14.84
C ILE A 629 -12.46 30.24 -15.45
N VAL A 630 -13.10 30.16 -16.62
CA VAL A 630 -13.43 28.86 -17.24
C VAL A 630 -12.17 28.14 -17.76
N PRO A 631 -11.27 28.79 -18.52
CA PRO A 631 -9.97 28.21 -18.84
C PRO A 631 -9.15 27.82 -17.61
N VAL A 632 -9.24 28.57 -16.51
CA VAL A 632 -8.61 28.19 -15.22
C VAL A 632 -9.24 26.90 -14.68
N MET A 633 -10.56 26.76 -14.68
CA MET A 633 -11.23 25.53 -14.24
C MET A 633 -10.89 24.34 -15.13
N ILE A 634 -10.77 24.54 -16.45
CA ILE A 634 -10.35 23.51 -17.40
C ILE A 634 -8.91 23.07 -17.12
N ALA A 635 -8.00 24.02 -16.87
CA ALA A 635 -6.63 23.74 -16.48
C ALA A 635 -6.57 23.03 -15.12
N ALA A 636 -7.34 23.48 -14.12
CA ALA A 636 -7.44 22.86 -12.81
C ALA A 636 -7.99 21.43 -12.90
N ALA A 637 -9.00 21.16 -13.72
CA ALA A 637 -9.50 19.80 -13.95
C ALA A 637 -8.43 18.90 -14.57
N SER A 638 -7.70 19.40 -15.56
CA SER A 638 -6.62 18.66 -16.21
C SER A 638 -5.47 18.37 -15.23
N PHE A 639 -5.05 19.37 -14.47
CA PHE A 639 -4.01 19.21 -13.45
C PHE A 639 -4.47 18.40 -12.23
N GLY A 640 -5.77 18.37 -11.93
CA GLY A 640 -6.33 17.51 -10.88
C GLY A 640 -6.23 16.05 -11.28
N VAL A 641 -6.53 15.73 -12.55
CA VAL A 641 -6.30 14.38 -13.12
C VAL A 641 -4.81 14.05 -13.11
N ILE A 642 -3.94 14.96 -13.56
CA ILE A 642 -2.48 14.72 -13.56
C ILE A 642 -1.97 14.49 -12.13
N ALA A 643 -2.34 15.33 -11.17
CA ALA A 643 -1.95 15.21 -9.77
C ALA A 643 -2.35 13.85 -9.17
N TYR A 644 -3.58 13.42 -9.42
CA TYR A 644 -4.09 12.12 -8.99
C TYR A 644 -3.29 10.95 -9.61
N LEU A 645 -3.03 11.00 -10.91
CA LEU A 645 -2.29 9.95 -11.62
C LEU A 645 -0.81 9.89 -11.21
N VAL A 646 -0.15 11.05 -11.10
CA VAL A 646 1.26 11.19 -10.70
C VAL A 646 1.48 10.82 -9.24
N GLY A 647 0.52 11.12 -8.37
CA GLY A 647 0.54 10.80 -6.95
C GLY A 647 0.20 9.36 -6.61
N ASN A 648 -0.15 8.52 -7.59
CA ASN A 648 -0.51 7.12 -7.40
C ASN A 648 0.51 6.19 -8.08
N ALA A 649 1.19 5.34 -7.30
CA ALA A 649 2.28 4.50 -7.81
C ALA A 649 1.83 3.51 -8.90
N VAL A 650 0.58 3.01 -8.84
CA VAL A 650 0.03 2.05 -9.80
C VAL A 650 -0.26 2.74 -11.13
N PHE A 651 -0.97 3.87 -11.11
CA PHE A 651 -1.27 4.62 -12.34
C PHE A 651 -0.01 5.23 -12.96
N ALA A 652 0.90 5.74 -12.13
CA ALA A 652 2.18 6.27 -12.59
C ALA A 652 3.01 5.19 -13.30
N GLY A 653 3.09 3.99 -12.73
CA GLY A 653 3.74 2.84 -13.36
C GLY A 653 3.06 2.39 -14.66
N TYR A 654 1.72 2.30 -14.68
CA TYR A 654 0.96 1.90 -15.86
C TYR A 654 1.10 2.88 -17.03
N LEU A 655 1.03 4.19 -16.75
CA LEU A 655 1.16 5.24 -17.76
C LEU A 655 2.62 5.59 -18.08
N GLN A 656 3.59 4.99 -17.38
CA GLN A 656 5.02 5.31 -17.48
C GLN A 656 5.30 6.81 -17.28
N ILE A 657 4.62 7.40 -16.31
CA ILE A 657 4.86 8.79 -15.89
C ILE A 657 5.65 8.79 -14.57
N ASN A 658 6.43 9.84 -14.34
CA ASN A 658 7.23 9.97 -13.12
C ASN A 658 6.32 10.01 -11.89
N PHE A 659 6.46 9.04 -11.00
CA PHE A 659 5.75 9.00 -9.73
C PHE A 659 6.34 10.05 -8.78
N VAL A 660 5.49 10.93 -8.25
CA VAL A 660 5.89 11.93 -7.25
C VAL A 660 5.04 11.72 -5.98
N PRO A 661 5.62 11.12 -4.93
CA PRO A 661 4.88 10.84 -3.70
C PRO A 661 4.26 12.11 -3.10
N GLY A 662 3.01 12.02 -2.65
CA GLY A 662 2.31 13.12 -1.99
C GLY A 662 1.68 14.17 -2.93
N THR A 663 1.92 14.15 -4.24
CA THR A 663 1.25 15.12 -5.13
C THR A 663 -0.22 14.81 -5.40
N GLY A 664 -0.68 13.60 -5.05
CA GLY A 664 -2.08 13.18 -5.20
C GLY A 664 -3.05 14.15 -4.50
N GLU A 665 -2.63 14.71 -3.37
CA GLU A 665 -3.43 15.63 -2.55
C GLU A 665 -3.73 16.97 -3.24
N LEU A 666 -2.91 17.34 -4.23
CA LEU A 666 -3.17 18.54 -5.03
C LEU A 666 -4.45 18.41 -5.86
N ALA A 667 -4.96 17.19 -6.09
CA ALA A 667 -6.25 16.98 -6.74
C ALA A 667 -7.42 17.57 -5.92
N VAL A 668 -7.34 17.55 -4.58
CA VAL A 668 -8.35 18.18 -3.70
C VAL A 668 -8.33 19.70 -3.85
N ILE A 669 -7.14 20.29 -3.90
CA ILE A 669 -6.97 21.73 -4.15
C ILE A 669 -7.53 22.10 -5.53
N MET A 670 -7.33 21.27 -6.56
CA MET A 670 -7.92 21.49 -7.88
C MET A 670 -9.44 21.39 -7.86
N GLY A 671 -9.99 20.44 -7.09
CA GLY A 671 -11.43 20.34 -6.83
C GLY A 671 -11.98 21.62 -6.19
N ALA A 672 -11.30 22.15 -5.18
CA ALA A 672 -11.66 23.41 -4.52
C ALA A 672 -11.64 24.60 -5.49
N VAL A 673 -10.67 24.67 -6.41
CA VAL A 673 -10.59 25.69 -7.46
C VAL A 673 -11.76 25.60 -8.43
N ILE A 674 -12.13 24.39 -8.86
CA ILE A 674 -13.30 24.18 -9.72
C ILE A 674 -14.58 24.62 -8.99
N GLY A 675 -14.73 24.23 -7.74
CA GLY A 675 -15.89 24.60 -6.91
C GLY A 675 -16.01 26.11 -6.74
N ALA A 676 -14.93 26.76 -6.27
CA ALA A 676 -14.89 28.22 -6.10
C ALA A 676 -15.08 28.96 -7.44
N GLY A 677 -14.52 28.41 -8.52
CA GLY A 677 -14.67 28.95 -9.87
C GLY A 677 -16.10 28.87 -10.39
N LEU A 678 -16.81 27.75 -10.18
CA LEU A 678 -18.22 27.61 -10.53
C LEU A 678 -19.10 28.59 -9.75
N GLY A 679 -18.87 28.70 -8.44
CA GLY A 679 -19.56 29.67 -7.59
C GLY A 679 -19.31 31.12 -8.02
N PHE A 680 -18.08 31.45 -8.42
CA PHE A 680 -17.73 32.78 -8.89
C PHE A 680 -18.31 33.08 -10.28
N LEU A 681 -18.24 32.11 -11.20
CA LEU A 681 -18.76 32.22 -12.56
C LEU A 681 -20.24 32.59 -12.57
N TRP A 682 -21.03 32.10 -11.61
CA TRP A 682 -22.44 32.49 -11.45
C TRP A 682 -22.65 34.00 -11.33
N PHE A 683 -21.73 34.71 -10.67
CA PHE A 683 -21.80 36.17 -10.49
C PHE A 683 -20.98 36.93 -11.53
N ASN A 684 -20.07 36.26 -12.25
CA ASN A 684 -19.17 36.88 -13.23
C ASN A 684 -19.63 36.69 -14.69
N ALA A 685 -20.56 35.77 -14.95
CA ALA A 685 -21.12 35.57 -16.29
C ALA A 685 -21.79 36.86 -16.83
N PRO A 686 -21.69 37.15 -18.14
CA PRO A 686 -22.25 38.38 -18.70
C PRO A 686 -23.77 38.50 -18.50
N PRO A 687 -24.29 39.65 -18.01
CA PRO A 687 -23.56 40.82 -17.51
C PRO A 687 -22.99 40.60 -16.09
N ALA A 688 -21.68 40.84 -15.90
CA ALA A 688 -21.01 40.56 -14.63
C ALA A 688 -21.48 41.46 -13.46
N ALA A 689 -21.75 40.84 -12.30
CA ALA A 689 -22.03 41.51 -11.04
C ALA A 689 -20.76 41.88 -10.25
N ILE A 690 -19.63 41.23 -10.55
CA ILE A 690 -18.31 41.44 -9.95
C ILE A 690 -17.20 41.02 -10.93
N PHE A 691 -16.08 41.75 -10.93
CA PHE A 691 -14.87 41.40 -11.69
C PHE A 691 -13.86 40.65 -10.82
N MET A 692 -13.12 39.73 -11.43
CA MET A 692 -12.13 38.90 -10.71
C MET A 692 -11.01 39.78 -10.13
N GLY A 693 -10.41 40.64 -10.95
CA GLY A 693 -9.35 41.57 -10.55
C GLY A 693 -8.01 40.85 -10.35
N ASP A 694 -6.95 41.64 -10.19
CA ASP A 694 -5.58 41.13 -10.00
C ASP A 694 -5.52 40.19 -8.78
N THR A 695 -6.37 40.39 -7.76
CA THR A 695 -6.52 39.51 -6.59
C THR A 695 -6.77 38.04 -6.96
N GLY A 696 -7.67 37.79 -7.91
CA GLY A 696 -8.06 36.42 -8.26
C GLY A 696 -7.19 35.82 -9.34
N SER A 697 -6.89 36.61 -10.37
CA SER A 697 -6.20 36.14 -11.57
C SER A 697 -4.73 35.77 -11.29
N LEU A 698 -4.00 36.58 -10.50
CA LEU A 698 -2.64 36.25 -10.07
C LEU A 698 -2.62 35.01 -9.18
N ALA A 699 -3.56 34.91 -8.22
CA ALA A 699 -3.64 33.77 -7.31
C ALA A 699 -3.89 32.45 -8.05
N LEU A 700 -4.86 32.42 -8.97
CA LEU A 700 -5.22 31.24 -9.75
C LEU A 700 -4.09 30.78 -10.68
N GLY A 701 -3.42 31.73 -11.35
CA GLY A 701 -2.27 31.41 -12.19
C GLY A 701 -1.07 30.90 -11.37
N GLY A 702 -0.77 31.52 -10.23
CA GLY A 702 0.28 31.06 -9.32
C GLY A 702 0.00 29.66 -8.76
N LEU A 703 -1.27 29.38 -8.42
CA LEU A 703 -1.74 28.07 -7.97
C LEU A 703 -1.52 26.98 -9.04
N ILE A 704 -2.00 27.20 -10.28
CA ILE A 704 -1.83 26.22 -11.37
C ILE A 704 -0.35 26.00 -11.68
N GLY A 705 0.44 27.08 -11.72
CA GLY A 705 1.88 26.99 -11.92
C GLY A 705 2.57 26.18 -10.82
N SER A 706 2.13 26.32 -9.56
CA SER A 706 2.68 25.58 -8.42
C SER A 706 2.38 24.08 -8.53
N VAL A 707 1.15 23.72 -8.91
CA VAL A 707 0.78 22.31 -9.14
C VAL A 707 1.54 21.71 -10.31
N ALA A 708 1.75 22.46 -11.39
CA ALA A 708 2.55 22.00 -12.52
C ALA A 708 4.01 21.69 -12.13
N VAL A 709 4.62 22.54 -11.29
CA VAL A 709 5.98 22.30 -10.77
C VAL A 709 6.01 21.11 -9.80
N ALA A 710 5.04 21.02 -8.90
CA ALA A 710 4.95 19.91 -7.94
C ALA A 710 4.80 18.56 -8.66
N THR A 711 3.97 18.49 -9.69
CA THR A 711 3.69 17.27 -10.46
C THR A 711 4.71 16.98 -11.57
N LYS A 712 5.76 17.80 -11.76
CA LYS A 712 6.76 17.65 -12.84
C LYS A 712 6.17 17.71 -14.25
N HIS A 713 5.17 18.58 -14.43
CA HIS A 713 4.45 18.80 -15.68
C HIS A 713 4.54 20.26 -16.14
N GLU A 714 5.71 20.89 -15.97
CA GLU A 714 5.97 22.30 -16.27
C GLU A 714 5.80 22.62 -17.76
N ILE A 715 6.29 21.74 -18.64
CA ILE A 715 6.12 21.91 -20.10
C ILE A 715 4.67 21.67 -20.50
N VAL A 716 4.00 20.70 -19.86
CA VAL A 716 2.58 20.40 -20.12
C VAL A 716 1.69 21.55 -19.68
N MET A 717 2.09 22.33 -18.68
CA MET A 717 1.42 23.58 -18.29
C MET A 717 1.38 24.59 -19.43
N ALA A 718 2.46 24.75 -20.19
CA ALA A 718 2.46 25.64 -21.34
C ALA A 718 1.51 25.17 -22.46
N ILE A 719 1.23 23.86 -22.52
CA ILE A 719 0.25 23.28 -23.46
C ILE A 719 -1.18 23.49 -22.94
N ILE A 720 -1.49 23.00 -21.75
CA ILE A 720 -2.82 23.10 -21.12
C ILE A 720 -3.22 24.58 -20.94
N GLY A 721 -2.29 25.39 -20.45
CA GLY A 721 -2.41 26.84 -20.31
C GLY A 721 -2.10 27.61 -21.59
N GLY A 722 -2.04 26.97 -22.75
CA GLY A 722 -1.63 27.57 -24.01
C GLY A 722 -2.47 28.79 -24.42
N LEU A 723 -3.72 28.88 -23.95
CA LEU A 723 -4.55 30.08 -24.11
C LEU A 723 -3.94 31.28 -23.37
N PHE A 724 -3.56 31.10 -22.10
CA PHE A 724 -2.91 32.15 -21.29
C PHE A 724 -1.54 32.53 -21.87
N VAL A 725 -0.81 31.55 -22.39
CA VAL A 725 0.47 31.77 -23.09
C VAL A 725 0.24 32.61 -24.35
N MET A 726 -0.77 32.27 -25.16
CA MET A 726 -1.10 33.02 -26.38
C MET A 726 -1.46 34.48 -26.07
N GLU A 727 -2.28 34.71 -25.06
CA GLU A 727 -2.63 36.05 -24.58
C GLU A 727 -1.40 36.83 -24.16
N THR A 728 -0.54 36.22 -23.34
CA THR A 728 0.71 36.85 -22.87
C THR A 728 1.67 37.16 -24.01
N MET A 729 1.88 36.20 -24.92
CA MET A 729 2.76 36.36 -26.07
C MET A 729 2.25 37.45 -27.01
N SER A 730 0.94 37.61 -27.17
CA SER A 730 0.38 38.70 -27.98
C SER A 730 0.79 40.08 -27.45
N VAL A 731 0.81 40.27 -26.13
CA VAL A 731 1.23 41.51 -25.48
C VAL A 731 2.75 41.72 -25.64
N ILE A 732 3.55 40.68 -25.40
CA ILE A 732 5.02 40.74 -25.53
C ILE A 732 5.41 41.11 -26.96
N ILE A 733 4.84 40.41 -27.96
CA ILE A 733 5.10 40.64 -29.38
C ILE A 733 4.67 42.05 -29.78
N GLN A 734 3.47 42.48 -29.37
CA GLN A 734 2.96 43.82 -29.68
C GLN A 734 3.89 44.92 -29.13
N VAL A 735 4.26 44.84 -27.85
CA VAL A 735 5.10 45.87 -27.19
C VAL A 735 6.51 45.86 -27.77
N GLY A 736 7.11 44.68 -27.97
CA GLY A 736 8.44 44.55 -28.55
C GLY A 736 8.50 45.12 -29.97
N PHE A 737 7.58 44.71 -30.83
CA PHE A 737 7.53 45.15 -32.21
C PHE A 737 7.22 46.65 -32.34
N PHE A 738 6.32 47.19 -31.50
CA PHE A 738 6.01 48.62 -31.49
C PHE A 738 7.21 49.45 -31.04
N LYS A 739 7.98 49.00 -30.03
CA LYS A 739 9.22 49.69 -29.61
C LYS A 739 10.30 49.68 -30.68
N MET A 740 10.36 48.63 -31.50
CA MET A 740 11.37 48.50 -32.57
C MET A 740 10.98 49.23 -33.85
N THR A 741 9.69 49.23 -34.22
CA THR A 741 9.24 49.66 -35.56
C THR A 741 8.25 50.83 -35.55
N GLY A 742 7.70 51.19 -34.39
CA GLY A 742 6.61 52.16 -34.26
C GLY A 742 5.26 51.67 -34.81
N ARG A 743 5.18 50.43 -35.32
CA ARG A 743 3.96 49.85 -35.92
C ARG A 743 3.35 48.80 -35.00
N ARG A 744 2.04 48.58 -35.13
CA ARG A 744 1.28 47.58 -34.37
C ARG A 744 1.17 46.27 -35.18
N VAL A 745 1.31 45.11 -34.52
CA VAL A 745 1.11 43.79 -35.15
C VAL A 745 -0.36 43.42 -35.10
N PHE A 746 -0.94 43.44 -33.89
CA PHE A 746 -2.36 43.27 -33.63
C PHE A 746 -3.03 44.65 -33.57
N LEU A 747 -4.30 44.71 -33.97
CA LEU A 747 -5.13 45.93 -33.83
C LEU A 747 -5.13 46.45 -32.38
N MET A 748 -5.15 45.52 -31.42
CA MET A 748 -5.09 45.77 -29.99
C MET A 748 -4.50 44.53 -29.30
N ALA A 749 -3.77 44.71 -28.19
CA ALA A 749 -3.32 43.61 -27.34
C ALA A 749 -3.87 43.84 -25.91
N PRO A 750 -4.26 42.79 -25.17
CA PRO A 750 -4.13 41.35 -25.49
C PRO A 750 -5.04 40.86 -26.63
N ILE A 751 -4.88 39.61 -27.08
CA ILE A 751 -5.42 39.14 -28.38
C ILE A 751 -6.95 39.06 -28.38
N HIS A 752 -7.61 38.88 -27.25
CA HIS A 752 -9.08 38.96 -27.18
C HIS A 752 -9.62 40.31 -27.68
N HIS A 753 -8.98 41.43 -27.33
CA HIS A 753 -9.37 42.77 -27.82
C HIS A 753 -9.08 42.97 -29.31
N HIS A 754 -8.10 42.24 -29.88
CA HIS A 754 -7.90 42.22 -31.33
C HIS A 754 -9.15 41.69 -32.04
N PHE A 755 -9.74 40.59 -31.53
CA PHE A 755 -10.95 40.01 -32.11
C PHE A 755 -12.19 40.87 -31.89
N GLU A 756 -12.31 41.57 -30.76
CA GLU A 756 -13.37 42.57 -30.59
C GLU A 756 -13.26 43.72 -31.61
N LYS A 757 -12.04 44.18 -31.91
CA LYS A 757 -11.79 45.18 -32.96
C LYS A 757 -12.09 44.67 -34.37
N LEU A 758 -12.01 43.35 -34.59
CA LEU A 758 -12.43 42.70 -35.83
C LEU A 758 -13.95 42.47 -35.91
N GLY A 759 -14.71 42.85 -34.88
CA GLY A 759 -16.17 42.82 -34.85
C GLY A 759 -16.79 41.61 -34.17
N TRP A 760 -16.01 40.79 -33.44
CA TRP A 760 -16.59 39.72 -32.61
C TRP A 760 -17.26 40.32 -31.37
N THR A 761 -18.38 39.74 -30.94
CA THR A 761 -18.98 40.08 -29.66
C THR A 761 -18.16 39.51 -28.51
N GLU A 762 -18.25 40.11 -27.31
CA GLU A 762 -17.56 39.61 -26.11
C GLU A 762 -17.88 38.12 -25.85
N SER A 763 -19.16 37.73 -25.92
CA SER A 763 -19.57 36.33 -25.76
C SER A 763 -18.99 35.40 -26.83
N GLN A 764 -18.82 35.87 -28.08
CA GLN A 764 -18.18 35.08 -29.14
C GLN A 764 -16.71 34.83 -28.85
N VAL A 765 -15.98 35.84 -28.36
CA VAL A 765 -14.58 35.70 -27.95
C VAL A 765 -14.47 34.70 -26.80
N VAL A 766 -15.26 34.90 -25.73
CA VAL A 766 -15.29 34.06 -24.54
C VAL A 766 -15.53 32.58 -24.88
N ILE A 767 -16.63 32.26 -25.59
CA ILE A 767 -16.98 30.86 -25.91
C ILE A 767 -15.92 30.20 -26.81
N ARG A 768 -15.39 30.92 -27.81
CA ARG A 768 -14.35 30.36 -28.70
C ARG A 768 -13.06 30.08 -27.95
N PHE A 769 -12.71 30.95 -27.00
CA PHE A 769 -11.51 30.78 -26.18
C PHE A 769 -11.68 29.62 -25.20
N TRP A 770 -12.89 29.37 -24.70
CA TRP A 770 -13.19 28.15 -23.94
C TRP A 770 -13.01 26.88 -24.79
N ILE A 771 -13.49 26.87 -26.04
CA ILE A 771 -13.30 25.74 -26.95
C ILE A 771 -11.80 25.49 -27.19
N ILE A 772 -11.02 26.55 -27.39
CA ILE A 772 -9.55 26.46 -27.53
C ILE A 772 -8.93 25.89 -26.25
N ALA A 773 -9.34 26.37 -25.07
CA ALA A 773 -8.84 25.86 -23.79
C ALA A 773 -9.15 24.36 -23.59
N VAL A 774 -10.34 23.89 -23.96
CA VAL A 774 -10.69 22.46 -23.92
C VAL A 774 -9.80 21.66 -24.88
N GLY A 775 -9.62 22.13 -26.12
CA GLY A 775 -8.74 21.45 -27.10
C GLY A 775 -7.29 21.36 -26.63
N LEU A 776 -6.77 22.42 -26.02
CA LEU A 776 -5.42 22.46 -25.44
C LEU A 776 -5.28 21.57 -24.20
N ALA A 777 -6.30 21.51 -23.35
CA ALA A 777 -6.35 20.59 -22.22
C ALA A 777 -6.33 19.12 -22.67
N MET A 778 -7.13 18.77 -23.67
CA MET A 778 -7.12 17.42 -24.26
C MET A 778 -5.75 17.08 -24.88
N LEU A 779 -5.14 18.03 -25.60
CA LEU A 779 -3.79 17.88 -26.13
C LEU A 779 -2.77 17.64 -25.01
N GLY A 780 -2.80 18.44 -23.94
CA GLY A 780 -1.95 18.29 -22.77
C GLY A 780 -2.12 16.92 -22.09
N LEU A 781 -3.36 16.48 -21.85
CA LEU A 781 -3.64 15.16 -21.25
C LEU A 781 -3.22 14.01 -22.15
N SER A 782 -3.34 14.14 -23.48
CA SER A 782 -2.87 13.11 -24.43
C SER A 782 -1.36 12.87 -24.34
N THR A 783 -0.58 13.88 -23.91
CA THR A 783 0.87 13.72 -23.72
C THR A 783 1.22 12.74 -22.60
N LEU A 784 0.27 12.36 -21.74
CA LEU A 784 0.48 11.32 -20.73
C LEU A 784 0.62 9.92 -21.34
N LYS A 785 0.01 9.68 -22.51
CA LYS A 785 -0.03 8.36 -23.16
C LYS A 785 0.82 8.28 -24.44
N LEU A 786 1.08 9.41 -25.09
CA LEU A 786 1.87 9.51 -26.33
C LEU A 786 3.40 9.46 -26.09
N ARG A 787 3.83 8.80 -25.01
CA ARG A 787 5.24 8.73 -24.58
C ARG A 787 5.93 7.48 -25.07
#